data_AF-A0A933LHM3-F1
#
_entry.id   AF-A0A933LHM3-F1
#
_cell.length_a   1.000
_cell.length_b   1.000
_cell.length_c   1.000
_cell.angle_alpha   90.00
_cell.angle_beta   90.00
_cell.angle_gamma   90.00
#
_symmetry.space_group_name_H-M   'P 1'
#
loop_
_entity.id
_entity.type
_entity.pdbx_description
1 polymer ?
#
loop_
_entity_poly.entity_id
_entity_poly.type
_entity_poly.pdbx_seq_one_letter_code
_entity_poly.pdbx_strand_id
1 'polypeptide(L)'
;MVTEAARRQFETTVAGRLTALGRRLRRYVLLDGLGVVSPATLMAIMVTLGVDYVVRLDRDMRMAQLTSLLAALAALTWWRIWRPLRVPVSVEHLAVLVERRFSQLSSVLVSAVEFAGRPGAAGSREMKEAVIREATAQTADLPFDAILAHDRARRGAGITLACAAVIVLLSVAARDTMGLWLQRNVLLQNVAWPQRNRLTVENLTDGRIIVPRDEDLTISAVVDRGYEPPRQAFIEFENAAGIRGREQMPAISQQEVRFTHTFERLAQSLRCRVAGGDAATDWFRIEVVDRPQIKGAAIGVAPPAYTRMEAYELRAGQTVADVLTGSRVEFRIEANKPLTRATLLREEAGREIELGPAESSDGTHFVATTQPAATSTYQFQLEDRLGLTNRSERLVPVRFNLRLVVDKPPVVKMRIKDVGDMITGDAVLPVETTFTDQYGLATAGVVHEIVREGSTSEPVVEPIAGFEVGTKTFTHTVDWLAAQHHVLEGDRLTLYCQGTDFDDVSGPNVGRSPAIALRVVSHEELLVELSRREQEHRRDFERLLRQQEELYADMLARDRATSPEDIREFYPRLARRQRDHAGRLNLLRLQFEQVLSKLRLNRLATPEVEARLGQGVIAPMDELYRTAMPRAAALLEQLPPDAQGTPLADARAAQEQVLTDMNRILASLLKWEGYQEAVTLLRDVLKMQKQVGQETESKVEEQVLGPARSTSSAPSTGPARP
;
A
#
# COMPACT_ATOMS: atom_id res chain seq x y z
N MET A 1 49.68 91.95 -74.68
CA MET A 1 48.55 91.02 -74.80
C MET A 1 48.88 90.01 -75.88
N VAL A 2 49.24 88.76 -75.53
CA VAL A 2 49.10 87.63 -76.47
C VAL A 2 47.73 87.78 -77.12
N THR A 3 47.60 87.73 -78.45
CA THR A 3 46.27 87.84 -79.03
C THR A 3 45.46 86.65 -78.49
N GLU A 4 44.40 86.96 -77.74
CA GLU A 4 43.46 85.95 -77.23
C GLU A 4 43.03 84.99 -78.35
N ALA A 5 43.04 85.43 -79.61
CA ALA A 5 42.72 84.64 -80.79
C ALA A 5 43.57 83.36 -80.96
N ALA A 6 44.91 83.44 -80.96
CA ALA A 6 45.76 82.26 -81.21
C ALA A 6 45.70 81.24 -80.05
N ARG A 7 45.61 81.76 -78.82
CA ARG A 7 45.42 80.93 -77.61
C ARG A 7 44.03 80.30 -77.57
N ARG A 8 42.96 81.05 -77.84
CA ARG A 8 41.59 80.52 -77.92
C ARG A 8 41.46 79.48 -79.04
N GLN A 9 42.16 79.67 -80.16
CA GLN A 9 42.19 78.68 -81.24
C GLN A 9 42.85 77.36 -80.76
N PHE A 10 44.01 77.41 -80.12
CA PHE A 10 44.66 76.22 -79.55
C PHE A 10 43.84 75.56 -78.43
N GLU A 11 43.22 76.35 -77.56
CA GLU A 11 42.36 75.85 -76.48
C GLU A 11 41.09 75.16 -77.04
N THR A 12 40.50 75.68 -78.12
CA THR A 12 39.28 75.10 -78.71
C THR A 12 39.55 73.87 -79.59
N THR A 13 40.65 73.83 -80.36
CA THR A 13 40.98 72.67 -81.22
C THR A 13 41.83 71.62 -80.50
N VAL A 14 43.03 71.96 -80.06
CA VAL A 14 44.02 70.98 -79.55
C VAL A 14 43.71 70.61 -78.09
N ALA A 15 43.51 71.59 -77.20
CA ALA A 15 43.16 71.29 -75.80
C ALA A 15 41.76 70.65 -75.69
N GLY A 16 40.81 71.03 -76.55
CA GLY A 16 39.53 70.34 -76.72
C GLY A 16 39.67 68.86 -77.11
N ARG A 17 40.58 68.54 -78.04
CA ARG A 17 40.89 67.14 -78.41
C ARG A 17 41.61 66.37 -77.31
N LEU A 18 42.54 66.99 -76.58
CA LEU A 18 43.21 66.37 -75.43
C LEU A 18 42.22 66.10 -74.28
N THR A 19 41.35 67.04 -73.93
CA THR A 19 40.32 66.81 -72.91
C THR A 19 39.29 65.75 -73.33
N ALA A 20 38.95 65.66 -74.63
CA ALA A 20 38.17 64.57 -75.18
C ALA A 20 38.89 63.21 -75.05
N LEU A 21 40.19 63.15 -75.32
CA LEU A 21 41.04 61.97 -75.12
C LEU A 21 41.06 61.53 -73.65
N GLY A 22 41.22 62.47 -72.72
CA GLY A 22 41.16 62.20 -71.28
C GLY A 22 39.81 61.61 -70.83
N ARG A 23 38.70 62.11 -71.36
CA ARG A 23 37.36 61.54 -71.11
C ARG A 23 37.22 60.13 -71.66
N ARG A 24 37.75 59.85 -72.86
CA ARG A 24 37.74 58.50 -73.47
C ARG A 24 38.62 57.53 -72.71
N LEU A 25 39.81 57.96 -72.27
CA LEU A 25 40.70 57.17 -71.43
C LEU A 25 40.02 56.75 -70.12
N ARG A 26 39.32 57.67 -69.44
CA ARG A 26 38.53 57.33 -68.23
C ARG A 26 37.44 56.32 -68.51
N ARG A 27 36.74 56.41 -69.64
CA ARG A 27 35.74 55.40 -70.06
C ARG A 27 36.39 54.04 -70.28
N TYR A 28 37.59 53.99 -70.84
CA TYR A 28 38.31 52.73 -71.10
C TYR A 28 38.77 52.08 -69.80
N VAL A 29 39.28 52.86 -68.85
CA VAL A 29 39.61 52.38 -67.49
C VAL A 29 38.36 51.84 -66.79
N LEU A 30 37.22 52.53 -66.92
CA LEU A 30 35.95 52.05 -66.37
C LEU A 30 35.52 50.71 -67.01
N LEU A 31 35.60 50.58 -68.33
CA LEU A 31 35.24 49.35 -69.05
C LEU A 31 36.17 48.18 -68.72
N ASP A 32 37.46 48.44 -68.54
CA ASP A 32 38.44 47.43 -68.11
C ASP A 32 38.19 46.98 -66.67
N GLY A 33 37.92 47.93 -65.77
CA GLY A 33 37.55 47.63 -64.38
C GLY A 33 36.23 46.86 -64.27
N LEU A 34 35.21 47.25 -65.03
CA LEU A 34 33.93 46.54 -65.09
C LEU A 34 34.09 45.11 -65.63
N GLY A 35 34.97 44.90 -66.62
CA GLY A 35 35.28 43.57 -67.15
C GLY A 35 35.88 42.59 -66.12
N VAL A 36 36.34 43.08 -64.96
CA VAL A 36 36.86 42.27 -63.86
C VAL A 36 35.90 42.20 -62.67
N VAL A 37 35.17 43.28 -62.39
CA VAL A 37 34.18 43.32 -61.30
C VAL A 37 32.92 42.51 -61.66
N SER A 38 32.47 42.52 -62.93
CA SER A 38 31.26 41.82 -63.33
C SER A 38 31.36 40.29 -63.22
N PRO A 39 32.46 39.60 -63.62
CA PRO A 39 32.59 38.16 -63.42
C PRO A 39 32.72 37.79 -61.94
N ALA A 40 33.42 38.61 -61.15
CA ALA A 40 33.54 38.40 -59.70
C ALA A 40 32.16 38.49 -59.00
N THR A 41 31.32 39.42 -59.42
CA THR A 41 29.94 39.55 -58.90
C THR A 41 29.08 38.35 -59.30
N LEU A 42 29.16 37.89 -60.54
CA LEU A 42 28.45 36.69 -60.98
C LEU A 42 28.90 35.44 -60.19
N MET A 43 30.22 35.26 -60.01
CA MET A 43 30.77 34.16 -59.22
C MET A 43 30.31 34.22 -57.77
N ALA A 44 30.28 35.41 -57.16
CA ALA A 44 29.75 35.62 -55.82
C ALA A 44 28.29 35.16 -55.67
N ILE A 45 27.43 35.50 -56.63
CA ILE A 45 26.03 35.06 -56.65
C ILE A 45 25.96 33.53 -56.73
N MET A 46 26.74 32.89 -57.61
CA MET A 46 26.75 31.44 -57.75
C MET A 46 27.25 30.72 -56.50
N VAL A 47 28.31 31.22 -55.86
CA VAL A 47 28.85 30.64 -54.63
C VAL A 47 27.87 30.78 -53.48
N THR A 48 27.28 31.97 -53.29
CA THR A 48 26.29 32.17 -52.21
C THR A 48 25.06 31.30 -52.40
N LEU A 49 24.56 31.18 -53.63
CA LEU A 49 23.45 30.27 -53.96
C LEU A 49 23.79 28.80 -53.66
N GLY A 50 24.97 28.33 -54.10
CA GLY A 50 25.40 26.96 -53.86
C GLY A 50 25.62 26.64 -52.38
N VAL A 51 26.22 27.56 -51.63
CA VAL A 51 26.44 27.40 -50.18
C VAL A 51 25.13 27.41 -49.42
N ASP A 52 24.20 28.33 -49.71
CA ASP A 52 22.89 28.38 -49.03
C ASP A 52 22.06 27.12 -49.29
N TYR A 53 22.14 26.57 -50.51
CA TYR A 53 21.45 25.33 -50.86
C TYR A 53 22.00 24.10 -50.11
N VAL A 54 23.33 24.00 -49.96
CA VAL A 54 23.97 22.83 -49.34
C VAL A 54 24.01 22.90 -47.81
N VAL A 55 24.36 24.07 -47.25
CA VAL A 55 24.75 24.18 -45.84
C VAL A 55 23.61 24.67 -44.94
N ARG A 56 22.45 25.07 -45.50
CA ARG A 56 21.29 25.60 -44.75
C ARG A 56 21.71 26.63 -43.68
N LEU A 57 22.38 27.69 -44.12
CA LEU A 57 22.97 28.69 -43.22
C LEU A 57 21.89 29.43 -42.40
N ASP A 58 22.17 29.62 -41.11
CA ASP A 58 21.35 30.46 -40.25
C ASP A 58 21.51 31.95 -40.61
N ARG A 59 20.61 32.81 -40.14
CA ARG A 59 20.56 34.24 -40.49
C ARG A 59 21.88 34.95 -40.21
N ASP A 60 22.51 34.66 -39.07
CA ASP A 60 23.75 35.33 -38.64
C ASP A 60 24.94 34.94 -39.53
N MET A 61 25.00 33.66 -39.93
CA MET A 61 26.02 33.17 -40.86
C MET A 61 25.84 33.78 -42.25
N ARG A 62 24.59 33.93 -42.71
CA ARG A 62 24.27 34.62 -43.97
C ARG A 62 24.66 36.10 -43.92
N MET A 63 24.46 36.78 -42.78
CA MET A 63 24.90 38.16 -42.59
C MET A 63 26.42 38.29 -42.66
N ALA A 64 27.17 37.41 -41.98
CA ALA A 64 28.63 37.36 -42.05
C ALA A 64 29.16 37.06 -43.46
N GLN A 65 28.50 36.14 -44.18
CA GLN A 65 28.82 35.84 -45.57
C GLN A 65 28.56 37.04 -46.49
N LEU A 66 27.40 37.70 -46.36
CA LEU A 66 27.06 38.86 -47.18
C LEU A 66 28.02 40.04 -46.91
N THR A 67 28.31 40.35 -45.65
CA THR A 67 29.22 41.44 -45.27
C THR A 67 30.64 41.20 -45.76
N SER A 68 31.18 39.99 -45.61
CA SER A 68 32.51 39.64 -46.13
C SER A 68 32.57 39.73 -47.66
N LEU A 69 31.52 39.29 -48.35
CA LEU A 69 31.40 39.37 -49.80
C LEU A 69 31.32 40.83 -50.29
N LEU A 70 30.51 41.66 -49.63
CA LEU A 70 30.39 43.09 -49.94
C LEU A 70 31.72 43.82 -49.70
N ALA A 71 32.45 43.49 -48.63
CA ALA A 71 33.77 44.05 -48.36
C ALA A 71 34.78 43.67 -49.46
N ALA A 72 34.80 42.40 -49.90
CA ALA A 72 35.66 41.95 -50.97
C ALA A 72 35.35 42.62 -52.32
N LEU A 73 34.06 42.72 -52.68
CA LEU A 73 33.62 43.42 -53.90
C LEU A 73 33.90 44.92 -53.82
N ALA A 74 33.73 45.56 -52.67
CA ALA A 74 34.06 46.96 -52.45
C ALA A 74 35.57 47.21 -52.61
N ALA A 75 36.42 46.35 -52.03
CA ALA A 75 37.88 46.41 -52.19
C ALA A 75 38.31 46.23 -53.65
N LEU A 76 37.72 45.26 -54.37
CA LEU A 76 37.99 45.02 -55.78
C LEU A 76 37.59 46.23 -56.64
N THR A 77 36.39 46.77 -56.41
CA THR A 77 35.87 47.96 -57.11
C THR A 77 36.72 49.19 -56.79
N TRP A 78 37.18 49.33 -55.55
CA TRP A 78 38.07 50.40 -55.14
C TRP A 78 39.40 50.35 -55.90
N TRP A 79 40.05 49.18 -55.96
CA TRP A 79 41.34 49.03 -56.64
C TRP A 79 41.25 49.08 -58.17
N ARG A 80 40.19 48.54 -58.77
CA ARG A 80 40.06 48.43 -60.24
C ARG A 80 39.35 49.60 -60.91
N ILE A 81 38.45 50.30 -60.21
CA ILE A 81 37.64 51.38 -60.78
C ILE A 81 37.96 52.71 -60.12
N TRP A 82 37.76 52.83 -58.79
CA TRP A 82 37.86 54.13 -58.11
C TRP A 82 39.27 54.69 -58.02
N ARG A 83 40.25 53.88 -57.60
CA ARG A 83 41.66 54.27 -57.49
C ARG A 83 42.23 54.77 -58.83
N PRO A 84 42.07 54.07 -59.97
CA PRO A 84 42.60 54.58 -61.24
C PRO A 84 41.80 55.77 -61.81
N LEU A 85 40.48 55.86 -61.56
CA LEU A 85 39.69 57.03 -61.98
C LEU A 85 40.02 58.32 -61.21
N ARG A 86 40.53 58.20 -59.97
CA ARG A 86 40.95 59.33 -59.13
C ARG A 86 42.32 59.90 -59.48
N VAL A 87 43.09 59.24 -60.35
CA VAL A 87 44.39 59.77 -60.81
C VAL A 87 44.13 61.04 -61.64
N PRO A 88 44.68 62.21 -61.26
CA PRO A 88 44.47 63.44 -62.01
C PRO A 88 45.17 63.35 -63.37
N VAL A 89 44.38 63.29 -64.45
CA VAL A 89 44.87 63.32 -65.83
C VAL A 89 44.87 64.77 -66.30
N SER A 90 46.01 65.45 -66.14
CA SER A 90 46.18 66.82 -66.63
C SER A 90 46.45 66.85 -68.13
N VAL A 91 46.24 68.00 -68.77
CA VAL A 91 46.42 68.17 -70.22
C VAL A 91 47.89 67.97 -70.61
N GLU A 92 48.84 68.31 -69.73
CA GLU A 92 50.28 68.08 -69.95
C GLU A 92 50.61 66.58 -70.03
N HIS A 93 50.07 65.76 -69.13
CA HIS A 93 50.30 64.30 -69.15
C HIS A 93 49.73 63.65 -70.43
N LEU A 94 48.61 64.14 -70.93
CA LEU A 94 48.02 63.67 -72.19
C LEU A 94 48.86 64.09 -73.40
N ALA A 95 49.43 65.30 -73.40
CA ALA A 95 50.35 65.75 -74.43
C ALA A 95 51.60 64.85 -74.49
N VAL A 96 52.18 64.51 -73.34
CA VAL A 96 53.31 63.56 -73.25
C VAL A 96 52.92 62.17 -73.78
N LEU A 97 51.70 61.69 -73.48
CA LEU A 97 51.21 60.40 -73.96
C LEU A 97 51.06 60.37 -75.49
N VAL A 98 50.61 61.49 -76.07
CA VAL A 98 50.47 61.66 -77.53
C VAL A 98 51.84 61.70 -78.20
N GLU A 99 52.80 62.48 -77.67
CA GLU A 99 54.16 62.55 -78.23
C GLU A 99 54.92 61.23 -78.12
N ARG A 100 54.75 60.47 -77.03
CA ARG A 100 55.35 59.13 -76.89
C ARG A 100 54.91 58.17 -77.99
N ARG A 101 53.70 58.34 -78.53
CA ARG A 101 53.17 57.51 -79.64
C ARG A 101 53.56 58.08 -81.00
N PHE A 102 53.59 59.39 -81.14
CA PHE A 102 53.90 60.11 -82.37
C PHE A 102 55.21 60.91 -82.20
N SER A 103 56.34 60.22 -82.39
CA SER A 103 57.68 60.82 -82.23
C SER A 103 57.97 61.99 -83.18
N GLN A 104 57.16 62.15 -84.24
CA GLN A 104 57.24 63.25 -85.21
C GLN A 104 57.05 64.63 -84.56
N LEU A 105 56.33 64.71 -83.44
CA LEU A 105 56.04 65.97 -82.74
C LEU A 105 57.23 66.56 -81.97
N SER A 106 58.33 65.82 -81.78
CA SER A 106 59.64 66.31 -81.29
C SER A 106 59.58 67.38 -80.16
N SER A 107 58.81 67.16 -79.08
CA SER A 107 58.59 68.07 -77.94
C SER A 107 57.78 69.37 -78.19
N VAL A 108 57.26 69.55 -79.40
CA VAL A 108 56.50 70.75 -79.82
C VAL A 108 55.11 70.81 -79.15
N LEU A 109 54.43 69.67 -78.99
CA LEU A 109 53.08 69.62 -78.40
C LEU A 109 53.10 69.81 -76.88
N VAL A 110 54.06 69.20 -76.18
CA VAL A 110 54.25 69.40 -74.74
C VAL A 110 54.62 70.85 -74.44
N SER A 111 55.57 71.41 -75.19
CA SER A 111 55.98 72.82 -75.05
C SER A 111 54.82 73.78 -75.34
N ALA A 112 53.99 73.50 -76.36
CA ALA A 112 52.81 74.31 -76.67
C ALA A 112 51.75 74.27 -75.57
N VAL A 113 51.52 73.10 -74.94
CA VAL A 113 50.61 72.98 -73.79
C VAL A 113 51.15 73.71 -72.55
N GLU A 114 52.46 73.62 -72.28
CA GLU A 114 53.08 74.36 -71.17
C GLU A 114 53.01 75.89 -71.36
N PHE A 115 53.29 76.38 -72.57
CA PHE A 115 53.18 77.80 -72.89
C PHE A 115 51.73 78.31 -72.87
N ALA A 116 50.75 77.48 -73.26
CA ALA A 116 49.34 77.82 -73.17
C ALA A 116 48.82 77.82 -71.72
N GLY A 117 49.32 76.91 -70.87
CA GLY A 117 48.89 76.74 -69.48
C GLY A 117 49.53 77.71 -68.48
N ARG A 118 50.75 78.22 -68.74
CA ARG A 118 51.49 79.11 -67.84
C ARG A 118 51.79 80.47 -68.51
N PRO A 119 50.95 81.50 -68.29
CA PRO A 119 51.11 82.81 -68.94
C PRO A 119 52.39 83.59 -68.57
N GLY A 120 53.17 83.12 -67.59
CA GLY A 120 54.41 83.76 -67.11
C GLY A 120 55.72 83.00 -67.39
N ALA A 121 55.73 81.96 -68.23
CA ALA A 121 56.95 81.21 -68.54
C ALA A 121 58.03 82.09 -69.24
N ALA A 122 59.33 81.83 -69.05
CA ALA A 122 60.43 82.62 -69.65
C ALA A 122 60.54 82.42 -71.18
N GLY A 123 60.85 83.47 -71.95
CA GLY A 123 61.10 83.41 -73.42
C GLY A 123 60.40 84.51 -74.26
N SER A 124 60.94 84.77 -75.47
CA SER A 124 60.41 85.76 -76.43
C SER A 124 58.98 85.44 -76.89
N ARG A 125 58.16 86.47 -77.02
CA ARG A 125 56.73 86.37 -77.36
C ARG A 125 56.48 85.75 -78.74
N GLU A 126 57.28 86.12 -79.73
CA GLU A 126 57.15 85.65 -81.11
C GLU A 126 57.45 84.15 -81.22
N MET A 127 58.42 83.65 -80.45
CA MET A 127 58.76 82.22 -80.41
C MET A 127 57.62 81.39 -79.79
N LYS A 128 56.98 81.86 -78.71
CA LYS A 128 55.84 81.15 -78.11
C LYS A 128 54.65 81.03 -79.07
N GLU A 129 54.35 82.10 -79.80
CA GLU A 129 53.27 82.10 -80.80
C GLU A 129 53.61 81.24 -82.02
N ALA A 130 54.89 81.13 -82.40
CA ALA A 130 55.35 80.21 -83.44
C ALA A 130 55.16 78.74 -83.00
N VAL A 131 55.60 78.38 -81.80
CA VAL A 131 55.48 77.01 -81.25
C VAL A 131 54.00 76.58 -81.11
N ILE A 132 53.11 77.47 -80.65
CA ILE A 132 51.67 77.16 -80.56
C ILE A 132 51.04 76.94 -81.95
N ARG A 133 51.39 77.77 -82.95
CA ARG A 133 50.89 77.61 -84.33
C ARG A 133 51.42 76.35 -84.97
N GLU A 134 52.71 76.05 -84.77
CA GLU A 134 53.36 74.85 -85.27
C GLU A 134 52.75 73.58 -84.65
N ALA A 135 52.54 73.55 -83.34
CA ALA A 135 51.84 72.46 -82.65
C ALA A 135 50.42 72.27 -83.20
N THR A 136 49.69 73.36 -83.46
CA THR A 136 48.32 73.30 -84.00
C THR A 136 48.31 72.72 -85.41
N ALA A 137 49.25 73.13 -86.27
CA ALA A 137 49.37 72.63 -87.64
C ALA A 137 49.79 71.14 -87.67
N GLN A 138 50.80 70.75 -86.89
CA GLN A 138 51.30 69.37 -86.85
C GLN A 138 50.31 68.40 -86.20
N THR A 139 49.41 68.86 -85.32
CA THR A 139 48.39 68.02 -84.67
C THR A 139 47.03 67.99 -85.37
N ALA A 140 46.82 68.81 -86.41
CA ALA A 140 45.52 68.90 -87.09
C ALA A 140 45.06 67.53 -87.64
N ASP A 141 45.96 66.81 -88.29
CA ASP A 141 45.65 65.55 -88.98
C ASP A 141 46.01 64.29 -88.17
N LEU A 142 46.53 64.44 -86.96
CA LEU A 142 46.94 63.29 -86.13
C LEU A 142 45.74 62.65 -85.40
N PRO A 143 45.56 61.31 -85.50
CA PRO A 143 44.49 60.60 -84.80
C PRO A 143 44.88 60.33 -83.34
N PHE A 144 44.50 61.24 -82.43
CA PHE A 144 44.76 61.07 -80.99
C PHE A 144 44.13 59.80 -80.39
N ASP A 145 43.05 59.30 -81.00
CA ASP A 145 42.37 58.09 -80.55
C ASP A 145 43.20 56.83 -80.73
N ALA A 146 44.13 56.79 -81.69
CA ALA A 146 44.97 55.61 -81.99
C ALA A 146 45.91 55.20 -80.85
N ILE A 147 46.01 56.02 -79.79
CA ILE A 147 46.77 55.75 -78.57
C ILE A 147 45.99 54.82 -77.62
N LEU A 148 44.66 54.78 -77.73
CA LEU A 148 43.80 53.99 -76.85
C LEU A 148 43.73 52.52 -77.31
N ALA A 149 43.82 51.60 -76.35
CA ALA A 149 43.69 50.16 -76.58
C ALA A 149 42.22 49.75 -76.77
N HIS A 150 41.67 50.00 -77.96
CA HIS A 150 40.27 49.73 -78.33
C HIS A 150 39.87 48.27 -78.09
N ASP A 151 40.75 47.31 -78.39
CA ASP A 151 40.45 45.88 -78.23
C ASP A 151 40.25 45.48 -76.78
N ARG A 152 41.04 46.06 -75.85
CA ARG A 152 40.91 45.78 -74.42
C ARG A 152 39.59 46.33 -73.87
N ALA A 153 39.22 47.55 -74.26
CA ALA A 153 37.95 48.15 -73.86
C ALA A 153 36.73 47.41 -74.45
N ARG A 154 36.80 46.97 -75.72
CA ARG A 154 35.75 46.16 -76.35
C ARG A 154 35.60 44.79 -75.67
N ARG A 155 36.71 44.14 -75.32
CA ARG A 155 36.68 42.89 -74.53
C ARG A 155 36.07 43.09 -73.15
N GLY A 156 36.47 44.13 -72.41
CA GLY A 156 35.90 44.47 -71.11
C GLY A 156 34.39 44.76 -71.18
N ALA A 157 33.97 45.52 -72.18
CA ALA A 157 32.54 45.77 -72.46
C ALA A 157 31.79 44.47 -72.81
N GLY A 158 32.37 43.61 -73.65
CA GLY A 158 31.80 42.32 -74.03
C GLY A 158 31.63 41.37 -72.85
N ILE A 159 32.64 41.26 -71.98
CA ILE A 159 32.57 40.47 -70.75
C ILE A 159 31.48 41.02 -69.82
N THR A 160 31.43 42.34 -69.65
CA THR A 160 30.41 43.00 -68.81
C THR A 160 29.01 42.71 -69.34
N LEU A 161 28.80 42.83 -70.65
CA LEU A 161 27.52 42.55 -71.29
C LEU A 161 27.15 41.07 -71.18
N ALA A 162 28.10 40.15 -71.35
CA ALA A 162 27.88 38.71 -71.19
C ALA A 162 27.49 38.35 -69.75
N CYS A 163 28.19 38.88 -68.74
CA CYS A 163 27.82 38.68 -67.33
C CYS A 163 26.42 39.24 -67.04
N ALA A 164 26.10 40.44 -67.54
CA ALA A 164 24.77 41.03 -67.37
C ALA A 164 23.69 40.16 -68.03
N ALA A 165 23.94 39.65 -69.23
CA ALA A 165 23.02 38.75 -69.93
C ALA A 165 22.79 37.43 -69.15
N VAL A 166 23.85 36.85 -68.57
CA VAL A 166 23.74 35.64 -67.73
C VAL A 166 22.91 35.93 -66.47
N ILE A 167 23.14 37.05 -65.78
CA ILE A 167 22.36 37.42 -64.59
C ILE A 167 20.88 37.61 -64.94
N VAL A 168 20.58 38.29 -66.05
CA VAL A 168 19.20 38.48 -66.53
C VAL A 168 18.57 37.13 -66.90
N LEU A 169 19.28 36.28 -67.64
CA LEU A 169 18.81 34.95 -68.02
C LEU A 169 18.49 34.09 -66.78
N LEU A 170 19.37 34.06 -65.78
CA LEU A 170 19.15 33.33 -64.53
C LEU A 170 17.95 33.89 -63.76
N SER A 171 17.78 35.22 -63.74
CA SER A 171 16.66 35.87 -63.06
C SER A 171 15.30 35.58 -63.70
N VAL A 172 15.27 35.36 -65.02
CA VAL A 172 14.05 35.02 -65.77
C VAL A 172 13.78 33.51 -65.76
N ALA A 173 14.78 32.70 -66.08
CA ALA A 173 14.64 31.25 -66.21
C ALA A 173 14.42 30.55 -64.85
N ALA A 174 15.00 31.08 -63.78
CA ALA A 174 14.89 30.53 -62.42
C ALA A 174 14.29 31.57 -61.45
N ARG A 175 13.15 32.18 -61.85
CA ARG A 175 12.51 33.29 -61.12
C ARG A 175 12.28 32.99 -59.64
N ASP A 176 11.75 31.81 -59.31
CA ASP A 176 11.43 31.43 -57.93
C ASP A 176 12.69 31.19 -57.10
N THR A 177 13.68 30.48 -57.66
CA THR A 177 14.97 30.22 -57.02
C THR A 177 15.76 31.51 -56.79
N MET A 178 15.79 32.40 -57.79
CA MET A 178 16.48 33.69 -57.69
C MET A 178 15.75 34.64 -56.73
N GLY A 179 14.42 34.59 -56.69
CA GLY A 179 13.59 35.31 -55.71
C GLY A 179 13.87 34.85 -54.28
N LEU A 180 13.91 33.54 -54.05
CA LEU A 180 14.28 32.96 -52.74
C LEU A 180 15.72 33.29 -52.35
N TRP A 181 16.67 33.23 -53.30
CA TRP A 181 18.05 33.64 -53.05
C TRP A 181 18.14 35.11 -52.64
N LEU A 182 17.43 36.01 -53.33
CA LEU A 182 17.39 37.44 -53.01
C LEU A 182 16.78 37.66 -51.61
N GLN A 183 15.65 37.00 -51.31
CA GLN A 183 15.00 37.08 -50.00
C GLN A 183 15.90 36.57 -48.87
N ARG A 184 16.56 35.42 -49.07
CA ARG A 184 17.34 34.76 -48.02
C ARG A 184 18.74 35.32 -47.84
N ASN A 185 19.46 35.63 -48.91
CA ASN A 185 20.89 36.00 -48.87
C ASN A 185 21.14 37.51 -48.98
N VAL A 186 20.24 38.27 -49.61
CA VAL A 186 20.40 39.73 -49.75
C VAL A 186 19.49 40.49 -48.77
N LEU A 187 18.21 40.13 -48.68
CA LEU A 187 17.24 40.74 -47.75
C LEU A 187 17.28 40.09 -46.35
N LEU A 188 18.03 39.00 -46.17
CA LEU A 188 18.20 38.28 -44.90
C LEU A 188 16.88 37.84 -44.23
N GLN A 189 15.86 37.51 -45.04
CA GLN A 189 14.60 36.95 -44.57
C GLN A 189 14.75 35.46 -44.21
N ASN A 190 13.98 35.01 -43.22
CA ASN A 190 13.95 33.61 -42.77
C ASN A 190 12.82 32.84 -43.45
N VAL A 191 12.91 32.69 -44.77
CA VAL A 191 11.98 31.89 -45.58
C VAL A 191 12.60 30.55 -45.88
N ALA A 192 11.96 29.43 -45.54
CA ALA A 192 12.49 28.10 -45.84
C ALA A 192 12.54 27.82 -47.35
N TRP A 193 13.54 27.05 -47.80
CA TRP A 193 13.50 26.47 -49.14
C TRP A 193 12.26 25.56 -49.26
N PRO A 194 11.55 25.52 -50.40
CA PRO A 194 10.39 24.67 -50.61
C PRO A 194 10.74 23.20 -50.28
N GLN A 195 10.01 22.63 -49.33
CA GLN A 195 10.17 21.25 -48.87
C GLN A 195 9.16 20.34 -49.58
N ARG A 196 9.56 19.11 -49.87
CA ARG A 196 8.69 18.08 -50.45
C ARG A 196 7.83 17.39 -49.40
N ASN A 197 8.35 17.25 -48.19
CA ASN A 197 7.68 16.61 -47.07
C ASN A 197 7.30 17.69 -46.04
N ARG A 198 6.23 17.46 -45.27
CA ARG A 198 5.88 18.27 -44.09
C ARG A 198 5.12 17.39 -43.10
N LEU A 199 5.56 17.40 -41.85
CA LEU A 199 5.07 16.52 -40.79
C LEU A 199 4.54 17.37 -39.63
N THR A 200 3.44 16.92 -39.03
CA THR A 200 2.89 17.49 -37.79
C THR A 200 2.70 16.36 -36.80
N VAL A 201 3.00 16.61 -35.52
CA VAL A 201 2.82 15.63 -34.45
C VAL A 201 1.45 15.85 -33.81
N GLU A 202 0.68 14.78 -33.67
CA GLU A 202 -0.65 14.81 -33.03
C GLU A 202 -0.54 14.90 -31.50
N ASN A 203 -1.61 15.38 -30.85
CA ASN A 203 -1.74 15.47 -29.39
C ASN A 203 -0.72 16.38 -28.68
N LEU A 204 -0.10 17.31 -29.40
CA LEU A 204 0.73 18.36 -28.80
C LEU A 204 -0.14 19.44 -28.15
N THR A 205 0.02 19.62 -26.84
CA THR A 205 -0.57 20.76 -26.10
C THR A 205 0.57 21.68 -25.68
N ASP A 206 0.61 22.91 -26.19
CA ASP A 206 1.67 23.89 -25.92
C ASP A 206 3.12 23.35 -26.12
N GLY A 207 3.31 22.50 -27.13
CA GLY A 207 4.61 21.88 -27.42
C GLY A 207 5.02 20.77 -26.45
N ARG A 208 4.09 20.25 -25.64
CA ARG A 208 4.34 19.19 -24.66
C ARG A 208 3.32 18.07 -24.76
N ILE A 209 3.74 16.89 -24.31
CA ILE A 209 2.90 15.71 -24.12
C ILE A 209 3.17 15.20 -22.70
N ILE A 210 2.14 15.15 -21.87
CA ILE A 210 2.25 14.65 -20.49
C ILE A 210 1.90 13.16 -20.51
N VAL A 211 2.77 12.32 -19.94
CA VAL A 211 2.53 10.89 -19.82
C VAL A 211 2.85 10.41 -18.41
N PRO A 212 2.07 9.47 -17.86
CA PRO A 212 2.41 8.81 -16.61
C PRO A 212 3.73 8.01 -16.73
N ARG A 213 4.52 7.98 -15.65
CA ARG A 213 5.74 7.16 -15.59
C ARG A 213 5.44 5.68 -15.79
N ASP A 214 6.34 4.99 -16.48
CA ASP A 214 6.31 3.54 -16.74
C ASP A 214 5.13 3.06 -17.59
N GLU A 215 4.42 3.98 -18.24
CA GLU A 215 3.40 3.70 -19.25
C GLU A 215 3.94 3.86 -20.66
N ASP A 216 3.23 3.24 -21.61
CA ASP A 216 3.63 3.21 -23.00
C ASP A 216 3.04 4.44 -23.71
N LEU A 217 3.90 5.21 -24.39
CA LEU A 217 3.48 6.42 -25.11
C LEU A 217 3.62 6.22 -26.61
N THR A 218 2.49 6.22 -27.32
CA THR A 218 2.47 6.19 -28.78
C THR A 218 2.41 7.60 -29.37
N ILE A 219 3.47 8.01 -30.03
CA ILE A 219 3.55 9.27 -30.76
C ILE A 219 3.19 9.03 -32.22
N SER A 220 2.32 9.89 -32.74
CA SER A 220 1.84 9.86 -34.11
C SER A 220 2.20 11.15 -34.83
N ALA A 221 2.88 11.04 -35.98
CA ALA A 221 3.17 12.15 -36.87
C ALA A 221 2.42 11.95 -38.20
N VAL A 222 1.63 12.95 -38.60
CA VAL A 222 0.84 12.93 -39.83
C VAL A 222 1.48 13.83 -40.88
N VAL A 223 1.41 13.40 -42.14
CA VAL A 223 1.87 14.18 -43.30
C VAL A 223 0.80 15.22 -43.67
N ASP A 224 1.20 16.49 -43.79
CA ASP A 224 0.27 17.57 -44.15
C ASP A 224 -0.29 17.39 -45.57
N ARG A 225 -1.57 17.76 -45.76
CA ARG A 225 -2.26 17.64 -47.06
C ARG A 225 -1.54 18.44 -48.14
N GLY A 226 -1.22 17.78 -49.25
CA GLY A 226 -0.52 18.38 -50.40
C GLY A 226 1.00 18.18 -50.40
N TYR A 227 1.57 17.54 -49.37
CA TYR A 227 2.99 17.16 -49.32
C TYR A 227 3.16 15.66 -49.60
N GLU A 228 4.33 15.29 -50.15
CA GLU A 228 4.66 13.88 -50.39
C GLU A 228 5.02 13.19 -49.06
N PRO A 229 4.59 11.94 -48.82
CA PRO A 229 5.00 11.20 -47.64
C PRO A 229 6.48 10.77 -47.76
N PRO A 230 7.31 11.00 -46.72
CA PRO A 230 8.71 10.57 -46.75
C PRO A 230 8.80 9.04 -46.76
N ARG A 231 9.82 8.49 -47.44
CA ARG A 231 10.04 7.03 -47.47
C ARG A 231 10.33 6.43 -46.09
N GLN A 232 10.95 7.21 -45.22
CA GLN A 232 11.29 6.85 -43.85
C GLN A 232 11.14 8.09 -42.96
N ALA A 233 10.53 7.91 -41.80
CA ALA A 233 10.50 8.89 -40.73
C ALA A 233 11.24 8.31 -39.51
N PHE A 234 11.89 9.19 -38.76
CA PHE A 234 12.62 8.86 -37.55
C PHE A 234 12.18 9.80 -36.44
N ILE A 235 12.05 9.26 -35.24
CA ILE A 235 11.95 10.05 -34.04
C ILE A 235 13.35 10.21 -33.46
N GLU A 236 13.77 11.46 -33.29
CA GLU A 236 15.01 11.80 -32.62
C GLU A 236 14.66 12.30 -31.22
N PHE A 237 15.28 11.71 -30.21
CA PHE A 237 15.02 12.05 -28.82
C PHE A 237 16.31 12.29 -28.04
N GLU A 238 16.24 13.18 -27.06
CA GLU A 238 17.33 13.56 -26.19
C GLU A 238 16.85 13.51 -24.74
N ASN A 239 17.49 12.69 -23.91
CA ASN A 239 17.20 12.58 -22.49
C ASN A 239 17.83 13.76 -21.73
N ALA A 240 17.42 13.98 -20.47
CA ALA A 240 18.01 15.00 -19.61
C ALA A 240 19.54 14.85 -19.40
N ALA A 241 20.07 13.63 -19.55
CA ALA A 241 21.50 13.33 -19.50
C ALA A 241 22.28 13.66 -20.81
N GLY A 242 21.61 14.21 -21.82
CA GLY A 242 22.20 14.52 -23.13
C GLY A 242 22.44 13.31 -24.03
N ILE A 243 21.98 12.12 -23.62
CA ILE A 243 22.00 10.92 -24.46
C ILE A 243 20.98 11.11 -25.58
N ARG A 244 21.45 10.96 -26.82
CA ARG A 244 20.62 11.09 -28.03
C ARG A 244 20.32 9.72 -28.60
N GLY A 245 19.05 9.48 -28.90
CA GLY A 245 18.56 8.32 -29.61
C GLY A 245 17.89 8.72 -30.92
N ARG A 246 17.91 7.79 -31.88
CA ARG A 246 17.18 7.93 -33.14
C ARG A 246 16.58 6.60 -33.48
N GLU A 247 15.26 6.58 -33.61
CA GLU A 247 14.51 5.36 -33.89
C GLU A 247 13.60 5.55 -35.10
N GLN A 248 13.40 4.48 -35.86
CA GLN A 248 12.58 4.52 -37.06
C GLN A 248 11.09 4.42 -36.69
N MET A 249 10.28 5.28 -37.30
CA MET A 249 8.84 5.25 -37.15
C MET A 249 8.23 4.45 -38.31
N PRO A 250 7.59 3.29 -38.09
CA PRO A 250 6.82 2.61 -39.13
C PRO A 250 5.66 3.47 -39.65
N ALA A 251 5.39 3.37 -40.94
CA ALA A 251 4.25 4.02 -41.59
C ALA A 251 3.00 3.13 -41.47
N ILE A 252 1.91 3.72 -40.98
CA ILE A 252 0.57 3.14 -40.96
C ILE A 252 -0.28 3.94 -41.96
N SER A 253 -0.79 3.26 -42.99
CA SER A 253 -1.61 3.88 -44.04
C SER A 253 -3.03 3.35 -43.95
N GLN A 254 -3.96 4.19 -43.50
CA GLN A 254 -5.40 3.91 -43.54
C GLN A 254 -6.14 4.90 -44.46
N GLN A 255 -5.85 6.21 -44.35
CA GLN A 255 -6.39 7.27 -45.23
C GLN A 255 -5.40 8.43 -45.44
N GLU A 256 -4.72 8.85 -44.37
CA GLU A 256 -3.54 9.74 -44.40
C GLU A 256 -2.32 8.92 -43.90
N VAL A 257 -1.13 9.17 -44.46
CA VAL A 257 0.08 8.43 -44.04
C VAL A 257 0.50 8.94 -42.67
N ARG A 258 0.43 8.06 -41.66
CA ARG A 258 0.83 8.35 -40.28
C ARG A 258 2.06 7.54 -39.92
N PHE A 259 3.04 8.18 -39.31
CA PHE A 259 4.20 7.52 -38.74
C PHE A 259 4.01 7.40 -37.24
N THR A 260 4.11 6.20 -36.69
CA THR A 260 3.90 5.95 -35.27
C THR A 260 5.13 5.36 -34.61
N HIS A 261 5.44 5.79 -33.40
CA HIS A 261 6.45 5.16 -32.57
C HIS A 261 5.94 5.07 -31.13
N THR A 262 6.10 3.90 -30.52
CA THR A 262 5.68 3.64 -29.14
C THR A 262 6.92 3.54 -28.27
N PHE A 263 7.06 4.47 -27.33
CA PHE A 263 8.01 4.35 -26.24
C PHE A 263 7.43 3.41 -25.20
N GLU A 264 8.00 2.22 -25.06
CA GLU A 264 7.63 1.29 -24.00
C GLU A 264 8.20 1.76 -22.65
N ARG A 265 7.36 1.77 -21.61
CA ARG A 265 7.75 2.05 -20.22
C ARG A 265 8.58 3.33 -20.07
N LEU A 266 8.00 4.46 -20.45
CA LEU A 266 8.74 5.72 -20.43
C LEU A 266 9.03 6.18 -18.99
N ALA A 267 10.27 6.02 -18.54
CA ALA A 267 10.68 6.33 -17.17
C ALA A 267 11.15 7.79 -16.96
N GLN A 268 11.64 8.45 -18.02
CA GLN A 268 12.23 9.80 -17.93
C GLN A 268 11.65 10.72 -19.00
N SER A 269 11.58 12.01 -18.67
CA SER A 269 11.17 13.05 -19.62
C SER A 269 12.17 13.16 -20.78
N LEU A 270 11.66 13.27 -22.00
CA LEU A 270 12.45 13.33 -23.23
C LEU A 270 12.16 14.61 -24.01
N ARG A 271 13.16 15.12 -24.72
CA ARG A 271 12.98 16.13 -25.75
C ARG A 271 13.00 15.44 -27.11
N CYS A 272 11.94 15.55 -27.89
CA CYS A 272 11.77 14.79 -29.13
C CYS A 272 11.52 15.70 -30.34
N ARG A 273 11.90 15.24 -31.52
CA ARG A 273 11.45 15.78 -32.81
C ARG A 273 11.29 14.64 -33.80
N VAL A 274 10.41 14.83 -34.77
CA VAL A 274 10.23 13.87 -35.86
C VAL A 274 10.89 14.42 -37.12
N ALA A 275 11.74 13.61 -37.74
CA ALA A 275 12.45 13.94 -38.97
C ALA A 275 12.12 12.93 -40.06
N GLY A 276 11.76 13.41 -41.25
CA GLY A 276 11.41 12.56 -42.39
C GLY A 276 11.68 13.26 -43.72
N GLY A 277 12.43 12.59 -44.60
CA GLY A 277 12.83 13.16 -45.88
C GLY A 277 13.63 14.46 -45.72
N ASP A 278 13.08 15.57 -46.21
CA ASP A 278 13.66 16.93 -46.11
C ASP A 278 13.03 17.82 -45.03
N ALA A 279 12.07 17.28 -44.26
CA ALA A 279 11.34 17.96 -43.21
C ALA A 279 11.74 17.47 -41.81
N ALA A 280 11.71 18.40 -40.85
CA ALA A 280 11.83 18.10 -39.44
C ALA A 280 10.85 18.97 -38.66
N THR A 281 10.19 18.39 -37.66
CA THR A 281 9.31 19.14 -36.76
C THR A 281 10.11 19.97 -35.78
N ASP A 282 9.45 20.95 -35.17
CA ASP A 282 9.98 21.61 -33.99
C ASP A 282 10.19 20.60 -32.86
N TRP A 283 11.13 20.92 -31.97
CA TRP A 283 11.37 20.13 -30.77
C TRP A 283 10.20 20.29 -29.81
N PHE A 284 9.63 19.17 -29.37
CA PHE A 284 8.63 19.09 -28.32
C PHE A 284 9.14 18.31 -27.12
N ARG A 285 8.47 18.43 -25.97
CA ARG A 285 8.87 17.76 -24.73
C ARG A 285 7.84 16.75 -24.29
N ILE A 286 8.30 15.52 -24.03
CA ILE A 286 7.52 14.51 -23.33
C ILE A 286 7.82 14.68 -21.84
N GLU A 287 6.82 15.07 -21.07
CA GLU A 287 6.89 15.30 -19.64
C GLU A 287 6.34 14.07 -18.92
N VAL A 288 7.24 13.33 -18.26
CA VAL A 288 6.89 12.15 -17.48
C VAL A 288 6.53 12.58 -16.07
N VAL A 289 5.29 12.31 -15.67
CA VAL A 289 4.76 12.63 -14.34
C VAL A 289 4.38 11.36 -13.58
N ASP A 290 4.55 11.36 -12.27
CA ASP A 290 4.13 10.24 -11.42
C ASP A 290 2.60 10.21 -11.27
N ARG A 291 1.98 9.03 -11.22
CA ARG A 291 0.56 8.89 -10.83
C ARG A 291 0.37 9.21 -9.34
N PRO A 292 -0.84 9.64 -8.93
CA PRO A 292 -1.10 9.83 -7.51
C PRO A 292 -1.01 8.48 -6.80
N GLN A 293 -0.25 8.43 -5.72
CA GLN A 293 -0.01 7.21 -4.95
C GLN A 293 0.00 7.52 -3.46
N ILE A 294 -0.39 6.53 -2.66
CA ILE A 294 -0.30 6.59 -1.20
C ILE A 294 1.16 6.30 -0.83
N LYS A 295 1.84 7.31 -0.31
CA LYS A 295 3.21 7.23 0.20
C LYS A 295 3.24 6.71 1.64
N GLY A 296 2.26 7.11 2.45
CA GLY A 296 2.11 6.67 3.84
C GLY A 296 0.65 6.42 4.16
N ALA A 297 0.38 5.41 4.98
CA ALA A 297 -0.95 5.14 5.50
C ALA A 297 -0.88 4.73 6.97
N ALA A 298 -1.85 5.22 7.74
CA ALA A 298 -2.08 4.85 9.13
C ALA A 298 -3.57 4.56 9.33
N ILE A 299 -3.85 3.58 10.18
CA ILE A 299 -5.21 3.20 10.56
C ILE A 299 -5.36 3.46 12.06
N GLY A 300 -6.22 4.40 12.41
CA GLY A 300 -6.69 4.62 13.77
C GLY A 300 -7.93 3.79 14.03
N VAL A 301 -7.97 3.08 15.14
CA VAL A 301 -9.13 2.29 15.58
C VAL A 301 -9.58 2.84 16.93
N ALA A 302 -10.83 3.30 16.98
CA ALA A 302 -11.53 3.63 18.21
C ALA A 302 -12.53 2.50 18.51
N PRO A 303 -12.22 1.61 19.47
CA PRO A 303 -13.13 0.54 19.88
C PRO A 303 -14.48 1.07 20.39
N PRO A 304 -15.52 0.22 20.47
CA PRO A 304 -16.80 0.60 21.04
C PRO A 304 -16.65 1.06 22.50
N ALA A 305 -17.52 1.97 22.93
CA ALA A 305 -17.46 2.58 24.26
C ALA A 305 -17.51 1.56 25.41
N TYR A 306 -18.27 0.47 25.23
CA TYR A 306 -18.42 -0.57 26.24
C TYR A 306 -17.09 -1.27 26.61
N THR A 307 -16.14 -1.34 25.66
CA THR A 307 -14.82 -1.96 25.89
C THR A 307 -13.92 -1.15 26.83
N ARG A 308 -14.23 0.14 27.03
CA ARG A 308 -13.44 1.14 27.78
C ARG A 308 -11.97 1.22 27.35
N MET A 309 -11.66 0.78 26.13
CA MET A 309 -10.31 0.86 25.58
C MET A 309 -10.05 2.25 25.01
N GLU A 310 -8.82 2.74 25.18
CA GLU A 310 -8.37 3.94 24.48
C GLU A 310 -8.23 3.65 22.97
N ALA A 311 -8.50 4.67 22.16
CA ALA A 311 -8.26 4.59 20.73
C ALA A 311 -6.75 4.37 20.48
N TYR A 312 -6.43 3.49 19.54
CA TYR A 312 -5.06 3.14 19.22
C TYR A 312 -4.80 3.23 17.72
N GLU A 313 -3.53 3.43 17.36
CA GLU A 313 -3.09 3.48 15.98
C GLU A 313 -2.25 2.26 15.65
N LEU A 314 -2.50 1.70 14.47
CA LEU A 314 -1.66 0.64 13.93
C LEU A 314 -0.33 1.22 13.44
N ARG A 315 0.68 0.36 13.32
CA ARG A 315 1.99 0.77 12.82
C ARG A 315 1.86 1.34 11.40
N ALA A 316 2.63 2.37 11.10
CA ALA A 316 2.64 2.98 9.77
C ALA A 316 2.90 1.91 8.68
N GLY A 317 2.08 1.91 7.63
CA GLY A 317 2.14 0.94 6.53
C GLY A 317 1.42 -0.39 6.81
N GLN A 318 0.88 -0.62 8.00
CA GLN A 318 0.03 -1.78 8.28
C GLN A 318 -1.33 -1.62 7.58
N THR A 319 -1.60 -2.49 6.60
CA THR A 319 -2.84 -2.47 5.81
C THR A 319 -3.87 -3.51 6.24
N VAL A 320 -3.53 -4.38 7.20
CA VAL A 320 -4.43 -5.42 7.73
C VAL A 320 -4.70 -5.15 9.20
N ALA A 321 -5.97 -5.11 9.57
CA ALA A 321 -6.41 -4.83 10.94
C ALA A 321 -7.54 -5.75 11.39
N ASP A 322 -7.43 -6.24 12.61
CA ASP A 322 -8.54 -6.87 13.33
C ASP A 322 -9.24 -5.81 14.15
N VAL A 323 -10.55 -5.67 13.94
CA VAL A 323 -11.36 -4.60 14.50
C VAL A 323 -12.61 -5.19 15.12
N LEU A 324 -12.97 -4.76 16.33
CA LEU A 324 -14.22 -5.20 16.96
C LEU A 324 -15.43 -4.62 16.23
N THR A 325 -16.50 -5.41 16.17
CA THR A 325 -17.79 -4.96 15.64
C THR A 325 -18.24 -3.67 16.35
N GLY A 326 -18.68 -2.66 15.60
CA GLY A 326 -19.06 -1.35 16.14
C GLY A 326 -17.92 -0.35 16.35
N SER A 327 -16.65 -0.74 16.15
CA SER A 327 -15.52 0.20 16.22
C SER A 327 -15.60 1.24 15.10
N ARG A 328 -15.14 2.46 15.41
CA ARG A 328 -14.93 3.51 14.42
C ARG A 328 -13.49 3.43 13.91
N VAL A 329 -13.33 3.29 12.60
CA VAL A 329 -12.02 3.20 11.94
C VAL A 329 -11.76 4.47 11.17
N GLU A 330 -10.59 5.06 11.39
CA GLU A 330 -10.11 6.25 10.71
C GLU A 330 -8.88 5.89 9.87
N PHE A 331 -8.98 6.12 8.58
CA PHE A 331 -7.88 5.98 7.64
C PHE A 331 -7.24 7.33 7.41
N ARG A 332 -5.93 7.42 7.66
CA ARG A 332 -5.12 8.60 7.32
C ARG A 332 -4.13 8.22 6.24
N ILE A 333 -4.14 8.95 5.14
CA ILE A 333 -3.25 8.70 4.01
C ILE A 333 -2.46 9.96 3.65
N GLU A 334 -1.20 9.76 3.29
CA GLU A 334 -0.29 10.76 2.72
C GLU A 334 -0.09 10.43 1.23
N ALA A 335 -0.45 11.37 0.35
CA ALA A 335 -0.24 11.25 -1.08
C ALA A 335 1.16 11.73 -1.49
N ASN A 336 1.76 11.12 -2.51
CA ASN A 336 3.05 11.56 -3.08
C ASN A 336 3.00 12.93 -3.78
N LYS A 337 1.81 13.45 -4.08
CA LYS A 337 1.58 14.75 -4.72
C LYS A 337 0.21 15.31 -4.35
N PRO A 338 -0.04 16.62 -4.57
CA PRO A 338 -1.34 17.23 -4.30
C PRO A 338 -2.47 16.62 -5.13
N LEU A 339 -3.59 16.28 -4.48
CA LEU A 339 -4.77 15.68 -5.11
C LEU A 339 -5.93 16.68 -5.21
N THR A 340 -6.82 16.45 -6.17
CA THR A 340 -8.10 17.16 -6.30
C THR A 340 -9.19 16.45 -5.52
N ARG A 341 -9.20 15.11 -5.56
CA ARG A 341 -10.18 14.26 -4.87
C ARG A 341 -9.51 12.98 -4.38
N ALA A 342 -9.89 12.55 -3.18
CA ALA A 342 -9.64 11.22 -2.65
C ALA A 342 -10.96 10.66 -2.15
N THR A 343 -11.35 9.48 -2.63
CA THR A 343 -12.63 8.85 -2.30
C THR A 343 -12.37 7.48 -1.68
N LEU A 344 -12.99 7.20 -0.54
CA LEU A 344 -12.95 5.88 0.09
C LEU A 344 -13.96 4.95 -0.58
N LEU A 345 -13.47 3.82 -1.08
CA LEU A 345 -14.27 2.74 -1.66
C LEU A 345 -14.17 1.50 -0.77
N ARG A 346 -15.29 0.79 -0.63
CA ARG A 346 -15.36 -0.54 -0.01
C ARG A 346 -15.65 -1.59 -1.07
N GLU A 347 -14.86 -2.64 -1.10
CA GLU A 347 -15.08 -3.81 -1.95
C GLU A 347 -15.88 -4.86 -1.17
N GLU A 348 -17.06 -5.22 -1.70
CA GLU A 348 -17.99 -6.17 -1.10
C GLU A 348 -18.49 -7.12 -2.20
N ALA A 349 -18.22 -8.42 -2.06
CA ALA A 349 -18.57 -9.46 -3.05
C ALA A 349 -18.15 -9.12 -4.50
N GLY A 350 -16.99 -8.48 -4.69
CA GLY A 350 -16.46 -8.10 -6.00
C GLY A 350 -17.09 -6.83 -6.60
N ARG A 351 -17.93 -6.11 -5.86
CA ARG A 351 -18.46 -4.78 -6.24
C ARG A 351 -17.79 -3.70 -5.40
N GLU A 352 -17.46 -2.58 -6.04
CA GLU A 352 -16.94 -1.40 -5.36
C GLU A 352 -18.09 -0.46 -5.00
N ILE A 353 -18.20 -0.14 -3.71
CA ILE A 353 -19.19 0.77 -3.14
C ILE A 353 -18.47 2.03 -2.69
N GLU A 354 -18.88 3.19 -3.21
CA GLU A 354 -18.36 4.48 -2.76
C GLU A 354 -18.96 4.84 -1.39
N LEU A 355 -18.10 5.02 -0.39
CA LEU A 355 -18.50 5.44 0.96
C LEU A 355 -18.51 6.96 1.12
N GLY A 356 -17.67 7.67 0.36
CA GLY A 356 -17.62 9.13 0.34
C GLY A 356 -16.21 9.69 0.14
N PRO A 357 -16.11 11.03 0.00
CA PRO A 357 -14.82 11.72 -0.12
C PRO A 357 -14.09 11.74 1.23
N ALA A 358 -12.76 11.65 1.18
CA ALA A 358 -11.88 11.88 2.32
C ALA A 358 -11.65 13.38 2.52
N GLU A 359 -11.68 13.83 3.77
CA GLU A 359 -11.41 15.22 4.13
C GLU A 359 -9.92 15.54 3.95
N SER A 360 -9.62 16.67 3.32
CA SER A 360 -8.24 17.10 3.06
C SER A 360 -7.81 18.18 4.04
N SER A 361 -6.60 18.06 4.58
CA SER A 361 -6.00 19.10 5.43
C SER A 361 -5.18 20.12 4.61
N ASP A 362 -4.35 19.64 3.69
CA ASP A 362 -3.37 20.44 2.95
C ASP A 362 -3.25 20.06 1.45
N GLY A 363 -4.15 19.21 0.95
CA GLY A 363 -4.12 18.67 -0.41
C GLY A 363 -3.23 17.43 -0.59
N THR A 364 -2.46 17.03 0.41
CA THR A 364 -1.62 15.81 0.41
C THR A 364 -1.99 14.82 1.52
N HIS A 365 -2.51 15.31 2.64
CA HIS A 365 -3.01 14.50 3.73
C HIS A 365 -4.53 14.42 3.68
N PHE A 366 -5.05 13.19 3.74
CA PHE A 366 -6.48 12.91 3.69
C PHE A 366 -6.90 11.99 4.83
N VAL A 367 -8.07 12.26 5.40
CA VAL A 367 -8.68 11.48 6.48
C VAL A 367 -10.06 11.01 6.06
N ALA A 368 -10.33 9.71 6.22
CA ALA A 368 -11.66 9.15 6.01
C ALA A 368 -12.05 8.25 7.18
N THR A 369 -13.26 8.43 7.70
CA THR A 369 -13.77 7.67 8.84
C THR A 369 -14.92 6.77 8.39
N THR A 370 -14.94 5.53 8.88
CA THR A 370 -16.00 4.58 8.60
C THR A 370 -16.28 3.70 9.82
N GLN A 371 -17.46 3.08 9.84
CA GLN A 371 -17.83 2.03 10.80
C GLN A 371 -18.08 0.75 9.99
N PRO A 372 -17.13 -0.19 9.98
CA PRO A 372 -17.28 -1.42 9.21
C PRO A 372 -18.45 -2.28 9.73
N ALA A 373 -19.38 -2.63 8.85
CA ALA A 373 -20.49 -3.54 9.17
C ALA A 373 -20.14 -5.02 8.92
N ALA A 374 -19.13 -5.27 8.08
CA ALA A 374 -18.65 -6.62 7.74
C ALA A 374 -17.13 -6.59 7.49
N THR A 375 -16.52 -7.77 7.49
CA THR A 375 -15.15 -7.93 7.00
C THR A 375 -15.10 -7.53 5.53
N SER A 376 -14.29 -6.53 5.20
CA SER A 376 -14.26 -5.95 3.85
C SER A 376 -12.90 -5.34 3.53
N THR A 377 -12.64 -5.20 2.24
CA THR A 377 -11.44 -4.53 1.72
C THR A 377 -11.78 -3.10 1.38
N TYR A 378 -10.96 -2.16 1.85
CA TYR A 378 -11.09 -0.74 1.55
C TYR A 378 -9.94 -0.30 0.64
N GLN A 379 -10.22 0.66 -0.22
CA GLN A 379 -9.21 1.27 -1.09
C GLN A 379 -9.56 2.73 -1.32
N PHE A 380 -8.55 3.54 -1.60
CA PHE A 380 -8.79 4.93 -1.99
C PHE A 380 -8.67 5.07 -3.50
N GLN A 381 -9.66 5.70 -4.11
CA GLN A 381 -9.55 6.23 -5.46
C GLN A 381 -9.03 7.66 -5.37
N LEU A 382 -7.86 7.90 -5.95
CA LEU A 382 -7.20 9.21 -5.93
C LEU A 382 -7.27 9.82 -7.32
N GLU A 383 -7.47 11.14 -7.39
CA GLU A 383 -7.47 11.92 -8.62
C GLU A 383 -6.66 13.21 -8.40
N ASP A 384 -5.70 13.47 -9.30
CA ASP A 384 -4.86 14.66 -9.24
C ASP A 384 -5.44 15.86 -10.03
N ARG A 385 -4.65 16.95 -10.15
CA ARG A 385 -5.05 18.13 -10.94
C ARG A 385 -4.99 17.94 -12.45
N LEU A 386 -4.30 16.90 -12.92
CA LEU A 386 -4.15 16.54 -14.33
C LEU A 386 -5.18 15.49 -14.76
N GLY A 387 -6.11 15.08 -13.87
CA GLY A 387 -7.10 14.03 -14.10
C GLY A 387 -6.51 12.61 -14.06
N LEU A 388 -5.27 12.44 -13.62
CA LEU A 388 -4.64 11.14 -13.44
C LEU A 388 -5.15 10.49 -12.17
N THR A 389 -5.50 9.20 -12.27
CA THR A 389 -5.92 8.39 -11.13
C THR A 389 -4.81 7.44 -10.67
N ASN A 390 -4.96 6.90 -9.46
CA ASN A 390 -4.07 5.88 -8.90
C ASN A 390 -4.32 4.46 -9.45
N ARG A 391 -5.04 4.33 -10.56
CA ARG A 391 -5.34 3.08 -11.24
C ARG A 391 -4.73 3.08 -12.65
N SER A 392 -4.06 1.98 -13.00
CA SER A 392 -3.69 1.67 -14.38
C SER A 392 -3.58 0.15 -14.56
N GLU A 393 -3.34 -0.32 -15.77
CA GLU A 393 -3.09 -1.75 -16.04
C GLU A 393 -1.92 -2.33 -15.22
N ARG A 394 -0.97 -1.47 -14.84
CA ARG A 394 0.27 -1.86 -14.13
C ARG A 394 0.29 -1.42 -12.67
N LEU A 395 -0.63 -0.56 -12.23
CA LEU A 395 -0.68 -0.01 -10.87
C LEU A 395 -2.02 -0.36 -10.20
N VAL A 396 -1.95 -1.22 -9.18
CA VAL A 396 -3.09 -1.60 -8.35
C VAL A 396 -3.13 -0.70 -7.10
N PRO A 397 -4.29 -0.12 -6.74
CA PRO A 397 -4.45 0.64 -5.51
C PRO A 397 -4.09 -0.15 -4.26
N VAL A 398 -3.59 0.55 -3.24
CA VAL A 398 -3.34 -0.05 -1.92
C VAL A 398 -4.67 -0.51 -1.32
N ARG A 399 -4.68 -1.78 -0.87
CA ARG A 399 -5.85 -2.43 -0.26
C ARG A 399 -5.67 -2.49 1.25
N PHE A 400 -6.67 -2.01 1.98
CA PHE A 400 -6.78 -2.08 3.43
C PHE A 400 -7.78 -3.16 3.82
N ASN A 401 -7.31 -4.26 4.39
CA ASN A 401 -8.15 -5.39 4.78
C ASN A 401 -8.56 -5.23 6.25
N LEU A 402 -9.83 -4.91 6.50
CA LEU A 402 -10.37 -4.86 7.85
C LEU A 402 -11.14 -6.16 8.13
N ARG A 403 -10.64 -6.95 9.09
CA ARG A 403 -11.32 -8.15 9.59
C ARG A 403 -12.14 -7.78 10.81
N LEU A 404 -13.45 -7.93 10.70
CA LEU A 404 -14.38 -7.67 11.78
C LEU A 404 -14.41 -8.89 12.72
N VAL A 405 -14.13 -8.66 14.00
CA VAL A 405 -14.15 -9.67 15.05
C VAL A 405 -15.34 -9.39 15.96
N VAL A 406 -16.09 -10.44 16.29
CA VAL A 406 -17.22 -10.37 17.22
C VAL A 406 -16.70 -10.58 18.64
N ASP A 407 -17.30 -9.90 19.59
CA ASP A 407 -17.01 -10.11 21.01
C ASP A 407 -17.39 -11.53 21.44
N LYS A 408 -16.66 -12.09 22.41
CA LYS A 408 -16.93 -13.43 22.91
C LYS A 408 -17.76 -13.33 24.19
N PRO A 409 -18.76 -14.19 24.37
CA PRO A 409 -19.53 -14.21 25.61
C PRO A 409 -18.64 -14.51 26.83
N PRO A 410 -19.03 -14.04 28.02
CA PRO A 410 -18.34 -14.35 29.27
C PRO A 410 -18.19 -15.86 29.49
N VAL A 411 -17.05 -16.28 30.01
CA VAL A 411 -16.83 -17.67 30.42
C VAL A 411 -17.27 -17.84 31.86
N VAL A 412 -18.25 -18.70 32.09
CA VAL A 412 -18.81 -18.96 33.41
C VAL A 412 -18.57 -20.40 33.83
N LYS A 413 -18.00 -20.58 35.02
CA LYS A 413 -17.77 -21.88 35.64
C LYS A 413 -18.54 -21.94 36.95
N MET A 414 -19.19 -23.07 37.19
CA MET A 414 -19.91 -23.35 38.42
C MET A 414 -19.54 -24.75 38.90
N ARG A 415 -19.29 -24.89 40.19
CA ARG A 415 -19.04 -26.17 40.83
C ARG A 415 -19.71 -26.21 42.19
N ILE A 416 -20.30 -27.35 42.51
CA ILE A 416 -20.78 -27.64 43.86
C ILE A 416 -20.05 -28.92 44.30
N LYS A 417 -19.24 -28.83 45.34
CA LYS A 417 -18.46 -29.97 45.83
C LYS A 417 -19.40 -31.01 46.45
N ASP A 418 -19.19 -32.29 46.13
CA ASP A 418 -19.84 -33.46 46.74
C ASP A 418 -21.39 -33.56 46.73
N VAL A 419 -22.12 -32.66 46.05
CA VAL A 419 -23.60 -32.63 46.05
C VAL A 419 -24.26 -33.93 45.54
N GLY A 420 -23.67 -34.58 44.53
CA GLY A 420 -24.30 -35.73 43.87
C GLY A 420 -25.54 -35.36 43.07
N ASP A 421 -26.50 -36.27 43.00
CA ASP A 421 -27.74 -36.19 42.21
C ASP A 421 -29.00 -35.93 43.06
N MET A 422 -28.91 -36.11 44.38
CA MET A 422 -30.05 -36.00 45.31
C MET A 422 -29.76 -35.00 46.43
N ILE A 423 -30.74 -34.14 46.70
CA ILE A 423 -30.71 -33.17 47.79
C ILE A 423 -32.04 -33.16 48.56
N THR A 424 -32.06 -32.58 49.75
CA THR A 424 -33.29 -32.30 50.53
C THR A 424 -33.77 -30.87 50.29
N GLY A 425 -35.02 -30.58 50.62
CA GLY A 425 -35.58 -29.23 50.56
C GLY A 425 -34.87 -28.22 51.48
N ASP A 426 -34.13 -28.68 52.49
CA ASP A 426 -33.38 -27.86 53.43
C ASP A 426 -31.88 -27.74 53.09
N ALA A 427 -31.47 -28.23 51.91
CA ALA A 427 -30.07 -28.26 51.51
C ALA A 427 -29.45 -26.85 51.38
N VAL A 428 -28.19 -26.73 51.81
CA VAL A 428 -27.32 -25.56 51.61
C VAL A 428 -26.21 -25.97 50.65
N LEU A 429 -26.22 -25.39 49.47
CA LEU A 429 -25.30 -25.72 48.39
C LEU A 429 -24.24 -24.61 48.28
N PRO A 430 -22.96 -24.88 48.61
CA PRO A 430 -21.88 -23.93 48.39
C PRO A 430 -21.53 -23.93 46.90
N VAL A 431 -22.11 -22.99 46.17
CA VAL A 431 -21.91 -22.80 44.74
C VAL A 431 -20.63 -22.02 44.54
N GLU A 432 -19.55 -22.71 44.19
CA GLU A 432 -18.29 -22.09 43.78
C GLU A 432 -18.41 -21.62 42.34
N THR A 433 -18.28 -20.32 42.12
CA THR A 433 -18.50 -19.68 40.82
C THR A 433 -17.28 -18.91 40.37
N THR A 434 -17.03 -18.90 39.07
CA THR A 434 -16.01 -18.05 38.44
C THR A 434 -16.56 -17.52 37.13
N PHE A 435 -16.60 -16.20 37.01
CA PHE A 435 -17.00 -15.48 35.82
C PHE A 435 -15.75 -14.79 35.25
N THR A 436 -15.53 -14.88 33.95
CA THR A 436 -14.38 -14.26 33.29
C THR A 436 -14.80 -13.65 31.97
N ASP A 437 -14.51 -12.37 31.80
CA ASP A 437 -14.76 -11.61 30.59
C ASP A 437 -13.55 -10.73 30.23
N GLN A 438 -13.35 -10.50 28.92
CA GLN A 438 -12.20 -9.75 28.42
C GLN A 438 -12.34 -8.24 28.68
N TYR A 439 -13.56 -7.72 28.61
CA TYR A 439 -13.90 -6.29 28.64
C TYR A 439 -14.60 -5.89 29.95
N GLY A 440 -15.17 -6.84 30.68
CA GLY A 440 -15.75 -6.68 32.00
C GLY A 440 -17.17 -7.22 32.07
N LEU A 441 -17.55 -7.72 33.24
CA LEU A 441 -18.88 -8.27 33.49
C LEU A 441 -19.86 -7.15 33.86
N ALA A 442 -21.03 -7.15 33.24
CA ALA A 442 -22.15 -6.29 33.60
C ALA A 442 -23.02 -6.91 34.70
N THR A 443 -23.25 -8.22 34.65
CA THR A 443 -24.00 -8.95 35.67
C THR A 443 -23.37 -10.31 35.95
N ALA A 444 -23.56 -10.81 37.18
CA ALA A 444 -23.24 -12.16 37.59
C ALA A 444 -24.36 -12.67 38.51
N GLY A 445 -24.95 -13.81 38.15
CA GLY A 445 -26.09 -14.37 38.88
C GLY A 445 -26.11 -15.89 38.88
N VAL A 446 -26.74 -16.44 39.92
CA VAL A 446 -27.12 -17.86 39.97
C VAL A 446 -28.53 -17.97 39.43
N VAL A 447 -28.74 -18.89 38.50
CA VAL A 447 -30.03 -19.19 37.90
C VAL A 447 -30.53 -20.51 38.45
N HIS A 448 -31.77 -20.49 38.94
CA HIS A 448 -32.47 -21.69 39.37
C HIS A 448 -33.77 -21.87 38.58
N GLU A 449 -34.06 -23.11 38.23
CA GLU A 449 -35.29 -23.53 37.57
C GLU A 449 -35.81 -24.77 38.30
N ILE A 450 -37.06 -24.71 38.76
CA ILE A 450 -37.73 -25.78 39.50
C ILE A 450 -38.80 -26.38 38.59
N VAL A 451 -38.70 -27.69 38.37
CA VAL A 451 -39.70 -28.48 37.63
C VAL A 451 -40.47 -29.35 38.62
N ARG A 452 -41.80 -29.17 38.65
CA ARG A 452 -42.75 -29.94 39.45
C ARG A 452 -43.74 -30.64 38.52
N GLU A 453 -44.28 -31.79 38.92
CA GLU A 453 -45.31 -32.46 38.13
C GLU A 453 -46.49 -31.51 37.85
N GLY A 454 -46.74 -31.24 36.57
CA GLY A 454 -47.79 -30.32 36.11
C GLY A 454 -47.43 -28.83 36.12
N SER A 455 -46.22 -28.42 36.53
CA SER A 455 -45.78 -27.02 36.54
C SER A 455 -44.27 -26.85 36.44
N THR A 456 -43.78 -26.10 35.46
CA THR A 456 -42.38 -25.66 35.36
C THR A 456 -42.28 -24.18 35.69
N SER A 457 -41.42 -23.81 36.63
CA SER A 457 -41.11 -22.41 36.91
C SER A 457 -40.24 -21.80 35.81
N GLU A 458 -40.41 -20.51 35.52
CA GLU A 458 -39.46 -19.80 34.66
C GLU A 458 -38.10 -19.67 35.36
N PRO A 459 -36.97 -19.68 34.63
CA PRO A 459 -35.65 -19.51 35.21
C PRO A 459 -35.52 -18.17 35.93
N VAL A 460 -35.27 -18.20 37.23
CA VAL A 460 -35.09 -16.98 38.05
C VAL A 460 -33.60 -16.70 38.20
N VAL A 461 -33.17 -15.50 37.81
CA VAL A 461 -31.79 -15.03 37.95
C VAL A 461 -31.64 -14.28 39.27
N GLU A 462 -30.84 -14.82 40.18
CA GLU A 462 -30.52 -14.19 41.46
C GLU A 462 -29.12 -13.55 41.39
N PRO A 463 -28.98 -12.23 41.67
CA PRO A 463 -27.69 -11.56 41.63
C PRO A 463 -26.79 -12.02 42.79
N ILE A 464 -25.50 -12.20 42.50
CA ILE A 464 -24.53 -12.60 43.52
C ILE A 464 -24.12 -11.38 44.36
N ALA A 465 -24.23 -11.48 45.68
CA ALA A 465 -23.81 -10.43 46.60
C ALA A 465 -22.29 -10.16 46.49
N GLY A 466 -21.89 -8.89 46.62
CA GLY A 466 -20.49 -8.49 46.53
C GLY A 466 -19.90 -8.43 45.11
N PHE A 467 -20.73 -8.61 44.08
CA PHE A 467 -20.32 -8.39 42.69
C PHE A 467 -20.15 -6.89 42.38
N GLU A 468 -18.97 -6.52 41.86
CA GLU A 468 -18.69 -5.18 41.35
C GLU A 468 -18.75 -5.15 39.81
N VAL A 469 -19.60 -4.27 39.30
CA VAL A 469 -19.85 -4.06 37.87
C VAL A 469 -18.57 -3.59 37.16
N GLY A 470 -18.18 -4.27 36.08
CA GLY A 470 -16.97 -3.97 35.31
C GLY A 470 -15.73 -4.79 35.70
N THR A 471 -15.84 -5.70 36.67
CA THR A 471 -14.76 -6.64 36.98
C THR A 471 -14.53 -7.63 35.84
N LYS A 472 -13.27 -7.90 35.50
CA LYS A 472 -12.90 -8.85 34.43
C LYS A 472 -12.98 -10.31 34.88
N THR A 473 -12.60 -10.56 36.13
CA THR A 473 -12.68 -11.88 36.75
C THR A 473 -13.33 -11.73 38.11
N PHE A 474 -14.39 -12.49 38.34
CA PHE A 474 -15.10 -12.52 39.61
C PHE A 474 -15.22 -13.96 40.09
N THR A 475 -14.68 -14.25 41.27
CA THR A 475 -14.75 -15.57 41.90
C THR A 475 -15.43 -15.42 43.24
N HIS A 476 -16.49 -16.19 43.47
CA HIS A 476 -17.25 -16.14 44.71
C HIS A 476 -17.87 -17.50 45.04
N THR A 477 -18.01 -17.78 46.33
CA THR A 477 -18.73 -18.96 46.82
C THR A 477 -20.04 -18.48 47.43
N VAL A 478 -21.16 -18.90 46.85
CA VAL A 478 -22.51 -18.55 47.31
C VAL A 478 -23.09 -19.74 48.06
N ASP A 479 -23.47 -19.56 49.31
CA ASP A 479 -24.27 -20.55 50.03
C ASP A 479 -25.73 -20.42 49.60
N TRP A 480 -26.15 -21.27 48.66
CA TRP A 480 -27.49 -21.26 48.08
C TRP A 480 -28.43 -22.18 48.89
N LEU A 481 -29.49 -21.62 49.49
CA LEU A 481 -30.38 -22.36 50.39
C LEU A 481 -31.65 -22.80 49.67
N ALA A 482 -31.83 -24.09 49.44
CA ALA A 482 -33.01 -24.65 48.76
C ALA A 482 -34.34 -24.21 49.42
N ALA A 483 -34.38 -24.15 50.75
CA ALA A 483 -35.56 -23.75 51.51
C ALA A 483 -36.01 -22.30 51.24
N GLN A 484 -35.06 -21.39 50.94
CA GLN A 484 -35.39 -19.98 50.63
C GLN A 484 -36.10 -19.83 49.30
N HIS A 485 -35.92 -20.78 48.39
CA HIS A 485 -36.51 -20.79 47.04
C HIS A 485 -37.75 -21.68 46.95
N HIS A 486 -38.33 -22.08 48.09
CA HIS A 486 -39.54 -22.92 48.15
C HIS A 486 -39.43 -24.24 47.38
N VAL A 487 -38.23 -24.82 47.33
CA VAL A 487 -37.96 -26.13 46.75
C VAL A 487 -38.60 -27.20 47.64
N LEU A 488 -39.50 -28.01 47.06
CA LEU A 488 -40.23 -29.05 47.78
C LEU A 488 -39.74 -30.45 47.38
N GLU A 489 -40.06 -31.42 48.24
CA GLU A 489 -39.84 -32.84 47.92
C GLU A 489 -40.56 -33.23 46.62
N GLY A 490 -39.89 -34.02 45.77
CA GLY A 490 -40.39 -34.42 44.46
C GLY A 490 -40.00 -33.47 43.32
N ASP A 491 -39.52 -32.26 43.64
CA ASP A 491 -39.08 -31.31 42.63
C ASP A 491 -37.77 -31.75 41.94
N ARG A 492 -37.58 -31.29 40.70
CA ARG A 492 -36.30 -31.34 40.01
C ARG A 492 -35.75 -29.93 39.90
N LEU A 493 -34.65 -29.68 40.59
CA LEU A 493 -33.95 -28.40 40.64
C LEU A 493 -32.83 -28.39 39.60
N THR A 494 -32.84 -27.42 38.70
CA THR A 494 -31.74 -27.13 37.79
C THR A 494 -31.05 -25.86 38.24
N LEU A 495 -29.75 -25.94 38.50
CA LEU A 495 -28.90 -24.79 38.88
C LEU A 495 -27.84 -24.55 37.81
N TYR A 496 -27.62 -23.31 37.43
CA TYR A 496 -26.47 -22.87 36.64
C TYR A 496 -26.14 -21.41 36.96
N CYS A 497 -24.94 -20.96 36.58
CA CYS A 497 -24.58 -19.56 36.71
C CYS A 497 -24.64 -18.87 35.34
N GLN A 498 -25.05 -17.60 35.34
CA GLN A 498 -25.12 -16.76 34.15
C GLN A 498 -24.44 -15.42 34.41
N GLY A 499 -23.67 -14.96 33.45
CA GLY A 499 -23.09 -13.61 33.45
C GLY A 499 -23.32 -12.93 32.11
N THR A 500 -23.42 -11.61 32.12
CA THR A 500 -23.55 -10.79 30.90
C THR A 500 -22.40 -9.80 30.80
N ASP A 501 -22.00 -9.45 29.58
CA ASP A 501 -21.05 -8.36 29.31
C ASP A 501 -21.79 -7.01 29.09
N PHE A 502 -21.03 -6.01 28.63
CA PHE A 502 -21.56 -4.69 28.29
C PHE A 502 -21.78 -4.47 26.78
N ASP A 503 -21.74 -5.53 25.95
CA ASP A 503 -21.90 -5.35 24.49
C ASP A 503 -23.26 -4.71 24.18
N ASP A 504 -23.24 -3.44 23.77
CA ASP A 504 -24.41 -2.66 23.38
C ASP A 504 -24.54 -2.54 21.86
N VAL A 505 -23.58 -3.09 21.10
CA VAL A 505 -23.53 -3.07 19.64
C VAL A 505 -24.34 -4.22 19.06
N SER A 506 -24.08 -5.44 19.53
CA SER A 506 -24.80 -6.65 19.10
C SER A 506 -25.92 -7.04 20.07
N GLY A 507 -25.95 -6.39 21.24
CA GLY A 507 -26.73 -6.78 22.40
C GLY A 507 -25.88 -7.58 23.40
N PRO A 508 -26.23 -7.57 24.70
CA PRO A 508 -25.35 -8.12 25.73
C PRO A 508 -25.12 -9.62 25.52
N ASN A 509 -23.85 -10.02 25.43
CA ASN A 509 -23.52 -11.42 25.31
C ASN A 509 -23.73 -12.12 26.65
N VAL A 510 -24.32 -13.30 26.60
CA VAL A 510 -24.69 -14.08 27.78
C VAL A 510 -23.83 -15.32 27.89
N GLY A 511 -23.01 -15.38 28.93
CA GLY A 511 -22.24 -16.56 29.33
C GLY A 511 -23.01 -17.44 30.30
N ARG A 512 -23.04 -18.76 30.09
CA ARG A 512 -23.69 -19.72 31.00
C ARG A 512 -22.75 -20.87 31.36
N SER A 513 -22.81 -21.30 32.62
CA SER A 513 -22.14 -22.54 33.04
C SER A 513 -22.95 -23.77 32.60
N PRO A 514 -22.34 -24.97 32.60
CA PRO A 514 -23.10 -26.21 32.58
C PRO A 514 -24.12 -26.24 33.73
N ALA A 515 -25.31 -26.74 33.44
CA ALA A 515 -26.38 -26.87 34.42
C ALA A 515 -26.24 -28.17 35.23
N ILE A 516 -26.48 -28.09 36.52
CA ILE A 516 -26.54 -29.22 37.44
C ILE A 516 -28.02 -29.47 37.75
N ALA A 517 -28.50 -30.66 37.41
CA ALA A 517 -29.83 -31.11 37.75
C ALA A 517 -29.79 -31.98 39.00
N LEU A 518 -30.59 -31.63 40.00
CA LEU A 518 -30.69 -32.28 41.31
C LEU A 518 -32.13 -32.73 41.52
N ARG A 519 -32.31 -33.96 42.00
CA ARG A 519 -33.61 -34.48 42.44
C ARG A 519 -33.80 -34.16 43.91
N VAL A 520 -34.92 -33.54 44.26
CA VAL A 520 -35.23 -33.20 45.64
C VAL A 520 -36.01 -34.35 46.25
N VAL A 521 -35.46 -34.94 47.31
CA VAL A 521 -35.99 -36.14 47.97
C VAL A 521 -36.27 -35.86 49.45
N SER A 522 -37.04 -36.73 50.10
CA SER A 522 -37.19 -36.67 51.56
C SER A 522 -35.87 -36.89 52.28
N HIS A 523 -35.78 -36.37 53.50
CA HIS A 523 -34.70 -36.69 54.43
C HIS A 523 -34.56 -38.22 54.65
N GLU A 524 -35.67 -38.96 54.67
CA GLU A 524 -35.66 -40.43 54.85
C GLU A 524 -35.02 -41.14 53.66
N GLU A 525 -35.43 -40.80 52.44
CA GLU A 525 -34.90 -41.42 51.21
C GLU A 525 -33.40 -41.16 51.07
N LEU A 526 -32.95 -39.92 51.33
CA LEU A 526 -31.53 -39.59 51.27
C LEU A 526 -30.72 -40.36 52.34
N LEU A 527 -31.24 -40.47 53.56
CA LEU A 527 -30.57 -41.23 54.63
C LEU A 527 -30.45 -42.72 54.28
N VAL A 528 -31.48 -43.32 53.68
CA VAL A 528 -31.44 -44.72 53.25
C VAL A 528 -30.34 -44.94 52.21
N GLU A 529 -30.26 -44.07 51.20
CA GLU A 529 -29.19 -44.17 50.18
C GLU A 529 -27.80 -43.95 50.79
N LEU A 530 -27.63 -42.96 51.67
CA LEU A 530 -26.34 -42.68 52.29
C LEU A 530 -25.91 -43.79 53.25
N SER A 531 -26.83 -44.38 54.03
CA SER A 531 -26.54 -45.56 54.87
C SER A 531 -26.20 -46.78 54.03
N ARG A 532 -26.85 -46.99 52.88
CA ARG A 532 -26.48 -48.06 51.92
C ARG A 532 -25.04 -47.89 51.44
N ARG A 533 -24.64 -46.67 51.06
CA ARG A 533 -23.25 -46.36 50.66
C ARG A 533 -22.27 -46.55 51.81
N GLU A 534 -22.62 -46.11 53.02
CA GLU A 534 -21.79 -46.30 54.21
C GLU A 534 -21.54 -47.80 54.49
N GLN A 535 -22.56 -48.65 54.39
CA GLN A 535 -22.43 -50.10 54.54
C GLN A 535 -21.53 -50.74 53.46
N GLU A 536 -21.62 -50.26 52.22
CA GLU A 536 -20.73 -50.69 51.13
C GLU A 536 -19.28 -50.33 51.43
N HIS A 537 -19.02 -49.08 51.78
CA HIS A 537 -17.67 -48.62 52.14
C HIS A 537 -17.13 -49.33 53.39
N ARG A 538 -17.98 -49.69 54.35
CA ARG A 538 -17.59 -50.53 55.49
C ARG A 538 -17.16 -51.92 55.06
N ARG A 539 -17.95 -52.60 54.22
CA ARG A 539 -17.59 -53.93 53.68
C ARG A 539 -16.27 -53.89 52.94
N ASP A 540 -15.99 -52.79 52.24
CA ASP A 540 -14.71 -52.56 51.56
C ASP A 540 -13.56 -52.37 52.56
N PHE A 541 -13.80 -51.63 53.64
CA PHE A 541 -12.84 -51.48 54.72
C PHE A 541 -12.54 -52.81 55.43
N GLU A 542 -13.54 -53.63 55.71
CA GLU A 542 -13.36 -54.97 56.28
C GLU A 542 -12.55 -55.89 55.34
N ARG A 543 -12.79 -55.80 54.02
CA ARG A 543 -11.97 -56.50 53.03
C ARG A 543 -10.51 -56.05 53.08
N LEU A 544 -10.28 -54.74 53.19
CA LEU A 544 -8.93 -54.18 53.32
C LEU A 544 -8.26 -54.60 54.63
N LEU A 545 -9.00 -54.65 55.74
CA LEU A 545 -8.51 -55.14 57.03
C LEU A 545 -8.08 -56.61 56.95
N ARG A 546 -8.90 -57.49 56.35
CA ARG A 546 -8.52 -58.89 56.12
C ARG A 546 -7.24 -59.01 55.27
N GLN A 547 -7.10 -58.19 54.23
CA GLN A 547 -5.88 -58.16 53.42
C GLN A 547 -4.65 -57.70 54.24
N GLN A 548 -4.85 -56.77 55.18
CA GLN A 548 -3.80 -56.34 56.11
C GLN A 548 -3.42 -57.44 57.11
N GLU A 549 -4.40 -58.19 57.61
CA GLU A 549 -4.18 -59.36 58.47
C GLU A 549 -3.42 -60.46 57.73
N GLU A 550 -3.78 -60.72 56.47
CA GLU A 550 -3.05 -61.65 55.58
C GLU A 550 -1.61 -61.19 55.35
N LEU A 551 -1.38 -59.89 55.11
CA LEU A 551 -0.02 -59.34 54.98
C LEU A 551 0.80 -59.58 56.26
N TYR A 552 0.19 -59.37 57.43
CA TYR A 552 0.84 -59.62 58.71
C TYR A 552 1.11 -61.11 58.94
N ALA A 553 0.15 -61.98 58.62
CA ALA A 553 0.31 -63.42 58.70
C ALA A 553 1.41 -63.94 57.77
N ASP A 554 1.47 -63.42 56.54
CA ASP A 554 2.53 -63.71 55.57
C ASP A 554 3.89 -63.30 56.14
N MET A 555 4.00 -62.11 56.74
CA MET A 555 5.22 -61.62 57.41
C MET A 555 5.69 -62.55 58.52
N LEU A 556 4.77 -63.13 59.30
CA LEU A 556 5.08 -64.11 60.35
C LEU A 556 5.49 -65.48 59.77
N ALA A 557 4.97 -65.84 58.59
CA ALA A 557 5.23 -67.11 57.92
C ALA A 557 6.53 -67.14 57.08
N ARG A 558 7.45 -66.17 57.27
CA ARG A 558 8.72 -66.03 56.54
C ARG A 558 9.50 -67.34 56.39
N ASP A 559 9.56 -68.16 57.45
CA ASP A 559 10.33 -69.40 57.50
C ASP A 559 9.86 -70.47 56.49
N ARG A 560 8.75 -70.23 55.78
CA ARG A 560 8.25 -71.08 54.69
C ARG A 560 8.89 -70.81 53.32
N ALA A 561 9.61 -69.70 53.14
CA ALA A 561 10.27 -69.37 51.87
C ALA A 561 11.52 -70.24 51.65
N THR A 562 11.55 -70.98 50.54
CA THR A 562 12.57 -72.02 50.29
C THR A 562 13.58 -71.66 49.19
N SER A 563 13.24 -70.72 48.29
CA SER A 563 14.11 -70.29 47.19
C SER A 563 14.94 -69.04 47.54
N PRO A 564 16.22 -68.95 47.15
CA PRO A 564 17.07 -67.77 47.38
C PRO A 564 16.52 -66.45 46.81
N GLU A 565 15.83 -66.51 45.67
CA GLU A 565 15.19 -65.34 45.05
C GLU A 565 13.95 -64.90 45.84
N ASP A 566 13.15 -65.86 46.31
CA ASP A 566 11.96 -65.58 47.13
C ASP A 566 12.32 -64.91 48.45
N ILE A 567 13.43 -65.33 49.06
CA ILE A 567 13.95 -64.77 50.33
C ILE A 567 14.37 -63.30 50.13
N ARG A 568 15.02 -62.95 49.02
CA ARG A 568 15.43 -61.55 48.72
C ARG A 568 14.24 -60.63 48.45
N GLU A 569 13.25 -61.10 47.69
CA GLU A 569 12.09 -60.32 47.30
C GLU A 569 10.94 -60.36 48.33
N PHE A 570 11.09 -61.09 49.44
CA PHE A 570 10.04 -61.28 50.43
C PHE A 570 9.57 -59.95 51.06
N TYR A 571 10.46 -59.24 51.72
CA TYR A 571 10.13 -57.97 52.39
C TYR A 571 9.80 -56.82 51.42
N PRO A 572 10.52 -56.63 50.31
CA PRO A 572 10.13 -55.66 49.29
C PRO A 572 8.72 -55.90 48.74
N ARG A 573 8.30 -57.16 48.52
CA ARG A 573 6.92 -57.48 48.12
C ARG A 573 5.89 -57.07 49.17
N LEU A 574 6.15 -57.33 50.45
CA LEU A 574 5.25 -56.90 51.54
C LEU A 574 5.20 -55.37 51.66
N ALA A 575 6.33 -54.68 51.51
CA ALA A 575 6.37 -53.22 51.51
C ALA A 575 5.55 -52.61 50.36
N ARG A 576 5.59 -53.20 49.16
CA ARG A 576 4.73 -52.79 48.03
C ARG A 576 3.24 -53.00 48.36
N ARG A 577 2.86 -54.20 48.84
CA ARG A 577 1.48 -54.47 49.28
C ARG A 577 1.00 -53.49 50.36
N GLN A 578 1.86 -53.13 51.32
CA GLN A 578 1.53 -52.15 52.35
C GLN A 578 1.21 -50.76 51.77
N ARG A 579 1.97 -50.31 50.76
CA ARG A 579 1.68 -49.04 50.06
C ARG A 579 0.39 -49.11 49.26
N ASP A 580 0.12 -50.25 48.63
CA ASP A 580 -1.14 -50.48 47.90
C ASP A 580 -2.33 -50.43 48.87
N HIS A 581 -2.21 -51.04 50.05
CA HIS A 581 -3.24 -50.96 51.09
C HIS A 581 -3.45 -49.51 51.57
N ALA A 582 -2.39 -48.74 51.74
CA ALA A 582 -2.49 -47.31 52.08
C ALA A 582 -3.22 -46.50 51.00
N GLY A 583 -2.94 -46.77 49.72
CA GLY A 583 -3.67 -46.14 48.61
C GLY A 583 -5.17 -46.46 48.64
N ARG A 584 -5.53 -47.72 48.87
CA ARG A 584 -6.94 -48.16 49.01
C ARG A 584 -7.62 -47.53 50.23
N LEU A 585 -6.91 -47.42 51.35
CA LEU A 585 -7.41 -46.75 52.56
C LEU A 585 -7.75 -45.28 52.27
N ASN A 586 -6.90 -44.55 51.55
CA ASN A 586 -7.17 -43.14 51.22
C ASN A 586 -8.38 -42.99 50.28
N LEU A 587 -8.60 -43.92 49.35
CA LEU A 587 -9.80 -43.93 48.52
C LEU A 587 -11.07 -44.12 49.38
N LEU A 588 -11.05 -45.06 50.32
CA LEU A 588 -12.15 -45.28 51.26
C LEU A 588 -12.38 -44.04 52.15
N ARG A 589 -11.31 -43.43 52.66
CA ARG A 589 -11.38 -42.19 53.43
C ARG A 589 -12.11 -41.09 52.66
N LEU A 590 -11.76 -40.87 51.40
CA LEU A 590 -12.42 -39.89 50.54
C LEU A 590 -13.91 -40.23 50.28
N GLN A 591 -14.25 -41.51 50.17
CA GLN A 591 -15.65 -41.95 50.02
C GLN A 591 -16.48 -41.66 51.29
N PHE A 592 -15.93 -41.95 52.47
CA PHE A 592 -16.58 -41.56 53.74
C PHE A 592 -16.68 -40.04 53.90
N GLU A 593 -15.65 -39.29 53.48
CA GLU A 593 -15.67 -37.83 53.46
C GLU A 593 -16.79 -37.30 52.55
N GLN A 594 -17.00 -37.89 51.38
CA GLN A 594 -18.11 -37.55 50.49
C GLN A 594 -19.48 -37.82 51.14
N VAL A 595 -19.65 -38.93 51.87
CA VAL A 595 -20.89 -39.22 52.60
C VAL A 595 -21.14 -38.16 53.68
N LEU A 596 -20.12 -37.82 54.46
CA LEU A 596 -20.24 -36.78 55.49
C LEU A 596 -20.52 -35.40 54.88
N SER A 597 -19.84 -35.02 53.79
CA SER A 597 -20.13 -33.79 53.04
C SER A 597 -21.59 -33.74 52.60
N LYS A 598 -22.14 -34.84 52.05
CA LYS A 598 -23.55 -34.90 51.66
C LYS A 598 -24.50 -34.72 52.84
N LEU A 599 -24.18 -35.31 54.00
CA LEU A 599 -24.97 -35.11 55.22
C LEU A 599 -24.93 -33.65 55.68
N ARG A 600 -23.76 -32.97 55.59
CA ARG A 600 -23.63 -31.55 55.91
C ARG A 600 -24.44 -30.66 54.97
N LEU A 601 -24.28 -30.86 53.66
CA LEU A 601 -24.97 -30.10 52.62
C LEU A 601 -26.49 -30.17 52.80
N ASN A 602 -27.01 -31.33 53.17
CA ASN A 602 -28.45 -31.55 53.35
C ASN A 602 -28.94 -31.30 54.78
N ARG A 603 -28.13 -30.66 55.64
CA ARG A 603 -28.44 -30.37 57.06
C ARG A 603 -28.84 -31.60 57.90
N LEU A 604 -28.33 -32.77 57.52
CA LEU A 604 -28.54 -34.06 58.19
C LEU A 604 -27.37 -34.47 59.10
N ALA A 605 -26.25 -33.75 59.06
CA ALA A 605 -25.09 -34.01 59.92
C ALA A 605 -25.33 -33.48 61.34
N THR A 606 -25.87 -34.34 62.22
CA THR A 606 -25.95 -34.02 63.66
C THR A 606 -24.54 -34.02 64.29
N PRO A 607 -24.34 -33.37 65.45
CA PRO A 607 -23.06 -33.40 66.16
C PRO A 607 -22.56 -34.83 66.46
N GLU A 608 -23.48 -35.77 66.66
CA GLU A 608 -23.18 -37.19 66.87
C GLU A 608 -22.66 -37.86 65.59
N VAL A 609 -23.28 -37.58 64.44
CA VAL A 609 -22.82 -38.08 63.13
C VAL A 609 -21.45 -37.51 62.77
N GLU A 610 -21.22 -36.22 63.07
CA GLU A 610 -19.91 -35.56 62.91
C GLU A 610 -18.82 -36.20 63.76
N ALA A 611 -19.10 -36.42 65.05
CA ALA A 611 -18.16 -37.09 65.93
C ALA A 611 -17.87 -38.53 65.44
N ARG A 612 -18.90 -39.24 64.96
CA ARG A 612 -18.76 -40.62 64.45
C ARG A 612 -17.93 -40.69 63.17
N LEU A 613 -18.41 -40.08 62.08
CA LEU A 613 -17.79 -40.20 60.77
C LEU A 613 -16.54 -39.33 60.66
N GLY A 614 -16.62 -38.09 61.14
CA GLY A 614 -15.49 -37.15 61.08
C GLY A 614 -14.35 -37.57 61.98
N GLN A 615 -14.58 -37.60 63.31
CA GLN A 615 -13.52 -37.85 64.29
C GLN A 615 -13.25 -39.34 64.53
N GLY A 616 -14.25 -40.21 64.41
CA GLY A 616 -14.11 -41.65 64.67
C GLY A 616 -13.64 -42.49 63.49
N VAL A 617 -13.85 -42.03 62.25
CA VAL A 617 -13.55 -42.80 61.03
C VAL A 617 -12.57 -42.05 60.13
N ILE A 618 -12.96 -40.87 59.62
CA ILE A 618 -12.21 -40.16 58.58
C ILE A 618 -10.86 -39.65 59.11
N ALA A 619 -10.83 -38.98 60.27
CA ALA A 619 -9.59 -38.45 60.83
C ALA A 619 -8.57 -39.57 61.19
N PRO A 620 -8.97 -40.67 61.85
CA PRO A 620 -8.06 -41.81 62.07
C PRO A 620 -7.60 -42.48 60.77
N MET A 621 -8.45 -42.58 59.74
CA MET A 621 -8.03 -43.07 58.42
C MET A 621 -6.99 -42.15 57.77
N ASP A 622 -7.13 -40.82 57.91
CA ASP A 622 -6.17 -39.85 57.38
C ASP A 622 -4.81 -39.97 58.09
N GLU A 623 -4.83 -40.05 59.42
CA GLU A 623 -3.63 -40.28 60.24
C GLU A 623 -2.94 -41.58 59.81
N LEU A 624 -3.69 -42.68 59.74
CA LEU A 624 -3.18 -44.00 59.37
C LEU A 624 -2.55 -44.01 57.96
N TYR A 625 -3.20 -43.33 57.00
CA TYR A 625 -2.70 -43.17 55.63
C TYR A 625 -1.44 -42.32 55.55
N ARG A 626 -1.36 -41.20 56.29
CA ARG A 626 -0.24 -40.26 56.20
C ARG A 626 0.98 -40.68 57.00
N THR A 627 0.80 -41.37 58.12
CA THR A 627 1.88 -41.64 59.09
C THR A 627 2.17 -43.12 59.26
N ALA A 628 1.23 -43.90 59.81
CA ALA A 628 1.48 -45.26 60.27
C ALA A 628 1.77 -46.25 59.12
N MET A 629 0.96 -46.27 58.05
CA MET A 629 1.15 -47.20 56.94
C MET A 629 2.42 -46.90 56.11
N PRO A 630 2.76 -45.64 55.78
CA PRO A 630 4.03 -45.30 55.14
C PRO A 630 5.24 -45.70 56.00
N ARG A 631 5.18 -45.46 57.32
CA ARG A 631 6.21 -45.90 58.26
C ARG A 631 6.36 -47.42 58.26
N ALA A 632 5.26 -48.16 58.30
CA ALA A 632 5.27 -49.62 58.27
C ALA A 632 5.84 -50.18 56.94
N ALA A 633 5.54 -49.54 55.81
CA ALA A 633 6.12 -49.90 54.52
C ALA A 633 7.64 -49.63 54.46
N ALA A 634 8.08 -48.47 54.97
CA ALA A 634 9.50 -48.10 55.00
C ALA A 634 10.32 -49.05 55.88
N LEU A 635 9.79 -49.43 57.04
CA LEU A 635 10.43 -50.42 57.92
C LEU A 635 10.56 -51.78 57.24
N LEU A 636 9.54 -52.25 56.52
CA LEU A 636 9.62 -53.50 55.74
C LEU A 636 10.68 -53.41 54.64
N GLU A 637 10.75 -52.32 53.90
CA GLU A 637 11.71 -52.14 52.80
C GLU A 637 13.17 -52.12 53.26
N GLN A 638 13.42 -51.65 54.47
CA GLN A 638 14.77 -51.58 55.07
C GLN A 638 15.25 -52.92 55.65
N LEU A 639 14.38 -53.94 55.75
CA LEU A 639 14.75 -55.24 56.33
C LEU A 639 15.64 -56.05 55.38
N PRO A 640 16.80 -56.55 55.84
CA PRO A 640 17.60 -57.48 55.05
C PRO A 640 16.94 -58.86 54.94
N PRO A 641 17.30 -59.68 53.93
CA PRO A 641 16.71 -61.01 53.70
C PRO A 641 16.95 -62.03 54.82
N ASP A 642 17.82 -61.74 55.78
CA ASP A 642 18.17 -62.52 57.00
C ASP A 642 17.85 -61.75 58.30
N ALA A 643 17.02 -60.69 58.24
CA ALA A 643 16.68 -59.84 59.38
C ALA A 643 16.24 -60.62 60.65
N GLN A 644 16.88 -60.34 61.78
CA GLN A 644 16.55 -60.87 63.11
C GLN A 644 16.67 -59.77 64.16
N GLY A 645 16.18 -60.04 65.38
CA GLY A 645 16.32 -59.10 66.50
C GLY A 645 15.48 -57.84 66.36
N THR A 646 16.04 -56.69 66.73
CA THR A 646 15.30 -55.43 66.88
C THR A 646 14.67 -54.87 65.60
N PRO A 647 15.32 -54.87 64.41
CA PRO A 647 14.70 -54.30 63.21
C PRO A 647 13.44 -55.06 62.77
N LEU A 648 13.44 -56.39 62.91
CA LEU A 648 12.27 -57.21 62.63
C LEU A 648 11.16 -56.98 63.66
N ALA A 649 11.51 -56.82 64.93
CA ALA A 649 10.56 -56.50 66.00
C ALA A 649 9.89 -55.13 65.77
N ASP A 650 10.66 -54.12 65.38
CA ASP A 650 10.14 -52.77 65.08
C ASP A 650 9.18 -52.78 63.88
N ALA A 651 9.52 -53.52 62.82
CA ALA A 651 8.64 -53.70 61.66
C ALA A 651 7.35 -54.45 62.03
N ARG A 652 7.43 -55.48 62.89
CA ARG A 652 6.25 -56.19 63.40
C ARG A 652 5.37 -55.28 64.25
N ALA A 653 5.96 -54.54 65.19
CA ALA A 653 5.23 -53.59 66.03
C ALA A 653 4.52 -52.51 65.20
N ALA A 654 5.15 -52.02 64.12
CA ALA A 654 4.51 -51.08 63.20
C ALA A 654 3.31 -51.69 62.47
N GLN A 655 3.39 -52.96 62.05
CA GLN A 655 2.27 -53.68 61.43
C GLN A 655 1.12 -53.96 62.42
N GLU A 656 1.44 -54.37 63.64
CA GLU A 656 0.47 -54.55 64.73
C GLU A 656 -0.23 -53.24 65.09
N GLN A 657 0.50 -52.13 65.11
CA GLN A 657 -0.08 -50.82 65.34
C GLN A 657 -1.08 -50.45 64.23
N VAL A 658 -0.73 -50.69 62.96
CA VAL A 658 -1.66 -50.48 61.84
C VAL A 658 -2.92 -51.32 62.00
N LEU A 659 -2.81 -52.61 62.32
CA LEU A 659 -3.96 -53.48 62.57
C LEU A 659 -4.80 -53.01 63.76
N THR A 660 -4.15 -52.56 64.84
CA THR A 660 -4.83 -52.05 66.04
C THR A 660 -5.65 -50.80 65.72
N ASP A 661 -5.06 -49.86 64.97
CA ASP A 661 -5.74 -48.64 64.57
C ASP A 661 -6.85 -48.91 63.56
N MET A 662 -6.66 -49.84 62.61
CA MET A 662 -7.74 -50.26 61.71
C MET A 662 -8.90 -50.94 62.45
N ASN A 663 -8.61 -51.78 63.46
CA ASN A 663 -9.64 -52.38 64.30
C ASN A 663 -10.40 -51.34 65.15
N ARG A 664 -9.71 -50.29 65.62
CA ARG A 664 -10.35 -49.16 66.32
C ARG A 664 -11.30 -48.40 65.38
N ILE A 665 -10.92 -48.22 64.12
CA ILE A 665 -11.77 -47.61 63.08
C ILE A 665 -12.97 -48.51 62.79
N LEU A 666 -12.77 -49.82 62.62
CA LEU A 666 -13.86 -50.79 62.41
C LEU A 666 -14.84 -50.80 63.59
N ALA A 667 -14.34 -50.76 64.82
CA ALA A 667 -15.19 -50.67 66.01
C ALA A 667 -16.06 -49.39 65.98
N SER A 668 -15.50 -48.27 65.52
CA SER A 668 -16.25 -47.01 65.35
C SER A 668 -17.32 -47.10 64.25
N LEU A 669 -17.06 -47.86 63.18
CA LEU A 669 -18.03 -48.18 62.12
C LEU A 669 -19.15 -49.13 62.60
N LEU A 670 -18.85 -50.08 63.48
CA LEU A 670 -19.82 -51.09 63.97
C LEU A 670 -20.70 -50.59 65.12
N LYS A 671 -20.21 -49.65 65.95
CA LYS A 671 -20.84 -49.23 67.22
C LYS A 671 -22.29 -48.73 67.11
N TRP A 672 -22.80 -48.44 65.90
CA TRP A 672 -24.15 -47.88 65.71
C TRP A 672 -25.03 -48.61 64.69
N GLU A 673 -24.62 -49.79 64.20
CA GLU A 673 -25.46 -50.63 63.33
C GLU A 673 -26.79 -50.98 64.03
N GLY A 674 -26.73 -51.41 65.29
CA GLY A 674 -27.92 -51.74 66.07
C GLY A 674 -28.81 -50.55 66.44
N TYR A 675 -28.30 -49.31 66.45
CA TYR A 675 -29.11 -48.12 66.74
C TYR A 675 -29.82 -47.62 65.49
N GLN A 676 -29.15 -47.60 64.32
CA GLN A 676 -29.83 -47.21 63.08
C GLN A 676 -30.85 -48.25 62.63
N GLU A 677 -30.53 -49.54 62.75
CA GLU A 677 -31.48 -50.63 62.47
C GLU A 677 -32.68 -50.57 63.41
N ALA A 678 -32.46 -50.24 64.70
CA ALA A 678 -33.54 -49.97 65.64
C ALA A 678 -34.36 -48.73 65.28
N VAL A 679 -33.75 -47.65 64.78
CA VAL A 679 -34.44 -46.41 64.39
C VAL A 679 -35.22 -46.58 63.08
N THR A 680 -34.70 -47.32 62.09
CA THR A 680 -35.46 -47.69 60.89
C THR A 680 -36.62 -48.61 61.23
N LEU A 681 -36.42 -49.62 62.08
CA LEU A 681 -37.51 -50.47 62.59
C LEU A 681 -38.55 -49.66 63.37
N LEU A 682 -38.13 -48.72 64.22
CA LEU A 682 -39.05 -47.85 64.96
C LEU A 682 -39.84 -46.92 64.01
N ARG A 683 -39.20 -46.45 62.93
CA ARG A 683 -39.86 -45.64 61.89
C ARG A 683 -40.82 -46.45 61.05
N ASP A 684 -40.48 -47.66 60.65
CA ASP A 684 -41.39 -48.54 59.92
C ASP A 684 -42.64 -48.84 60.76
N VAL A 685 -42.46 -49.04 62.07
CA VAL A 685 -43.57 -49.17 63.03
C VAL A 685 -44.40 -47.87 63.13
N LEU A 686 -43.78 -46.69 63.16
CA LEU A 686 -44.49 -45.40 63.17
C LEU A 686 -45.23 -45.12 61.85
N LYS A 687 -44.65 -45.51 60.71
CA LYS A 687 -45.25 -45.37 59.37
C LYS A 687 -46.45 -46.32 59.22
N MET A 688 -46.31 -47.56 59.69
CA MET A 688 -47.44 -48.49 59.83
C MET A 688 -48.51 -47.95 60.79
N GLN A 689 -48.16 -47.34 61.92
CA GLN A 689 -49.14 -46.72 62.81
C GLN A 689 -49.90 -45.57 62.15
N LYS A 690 -49.21 -44.71 61.38
CA LYS A 690 -49.86 -43.62 60.62
C LYS A 690 -50.79 -44.17 59.55
N GLN A 691 -50.35 -45.20 58.83
CA GLN A 691 -51.14 -45.83 57.77
C GLN A 691 -52.35 -46.57 58.34
N VAL A 692 -52.20 -47.28 59.45
CA VAL A 692 -53.30 -47.88 60.22
C VAL A 692 -54.22 -46.80 60.78
N GLY A 693 -53.68 -45.68 61.27
CA GLY A 693 -54.47 -44.53 61.72
C GLY A 693 -55.34 -43.95 60.61
N GLN A 694 -54.78 -43.72 59.42
CA GLN A 694 -55.50 -43.25 58.24
C GLN A 694 -56.51 -44.29 57.71
N GLU A 695 -56.17 -45.58 57.75
CA GLU A 695 -57.12 -46.67 57.43
C GLU A 695 -58.23 -46.80 58.46
N THR A 696 -57.96 -46.48 59.73
CA THR A 696 -58.97 -46.50 60.79
C THR A 696 -59.86 -45.28 60.71
N GLU A 697 -59.30 -44.09 60.45
CA GLU A 697 -60.09 -42.88 60.16
C GLU A 697 -60.94 -43.09 58.91
N SER A 698 -60.40 -43.62 57.80
CA SER A 698 -61.19 -43.86 56.60
C SER A 698 -62.27 -44.93 56.79
N LYS A 699 -62.02 -45.99 57.55
CA LYS A 699 -63.05 -46.99 57.92
C LYS A 699 -64.08 -46.46 58.90
N VAL A 700 -63.70 -45.60 59.84
CA VAL A 700 -64.63 -44.92 60.75
C VAL A 700 -65.48 -43.91 59.97
N GLU A 701 -64.88 -43.18 59.03
CA GLU A 701 -65.57 -42.29 58.11
C GLU A 701 -66.54 -43.08 57.22
N GLU A 702 -66.13 -44.25 56.71
CA GLU A 702 -66.96 -45.17 55.91
C GLU A 702 -68.11 -45.80 56.73
N GLN A 703 -67.91 -46.11 58.02
CA GLN A 703 -68.94 -46.66 58.91
C GLN A 703 -69.88 -45.59 59.51
N VAL A 704 -69.42 -44.36 59.71
CA VAL A 704 -70.22 -43.26 60.29
C VAL A 704 -70.98 -42.48 59.20
N LEU A 705 -70.40 -42.30 58.01
CA LEU A 705 -71.05 -41.56 56.91
C LEU A 705 -71.73 -42.47 55.87
N GLY A 706 -71.48 -43.78 55.90
CA GLY A 706 -71.99 -44.73 54.91
C GLY A 706 -71.35 -44.54 53.53
N PRO A 707 -71.47 -45.52 52.61
CA PRO A 707 -70.79 -45.44 51.32
C PRO A 707 -71.29 -44.22 50.54
N ALA A 708 -70.37 -43.37 50.09
CA ALA A 708 -70.67 -42.19 49.30
C ALA A 708 -71.54 -42.59 48.10
N ARG A 709 -72.79 -42.11 48.09
CA ARG A 709 -73.71 -42.28 46.96
C ARG A 709 -73.06 -41.67 45.73
N SER A 710 -72.81 -42.51 44.71
CA SER A 710 -72.58 -42.04 43.36
C SER A 710 -73.79 -41.20 42.92
N THR A 711 -73.55 -39.93 42.61
CA THR A 711 -74.55 -39.05 42.04
C THR A 711 -74.87 -39.50 40.63
N SER A 712 -76.05 -40.10 40.49
CA SER A 712 -76.82 -40.17 39.25
C SER A 712 -76.95 -38.78 38.62
N SER A 713 -76.57 -38.66 37.35
CA SER A 713 -77.18 -37.69 36.44
C SER A 713 -77.53 -38.42 35.14
N ALA A 714 -78.81 -38.77 35.00
CA ALA A 714 -79.42 -39.03 33.70
C ALA A 714 -79.86 -37.69 33.09
N PRO A 715 -80.01 -37.62 31.76
CA PRO A 715 -81.36 -37.33 31.28
C PRO A 715 -81.84 -38.32 30.20
N SER A 716 -83.12 -38.65 30.32
CA SER A 716 -84.02 -39.19 29.30
C SER A 716 -84.15 -38.18 28.13
N THR A 717 -84.48 -38.47 26.86
CA THR A 717 -85.50 -39.34 26.23
C THR A 717 -85.37 -39.14 24.70
N GLY A 718 -85.64 -40.16 23.87
CA GLY A 718 -86.07 -39.94 22.46
C GLY A 718 -85.82 -41.12 21.50
N PRO A 719 -86.81 -41.70 20.77
CA PRO A 719 -86.79 -43.10 20.35
C PRO A 719 -86.87 -43.39 18.82
N ALA A 720 -86.83 -44.72 18.51
CA ALA A 720 -87.26 -45.46 17.30
C ALA A 720 -86.23 -45.60 16.14
N ARG A 721 -85.60 -46.78 15.94
CA ARG A 721 -86.00 -48.03 15.22
C ARG A 721 -86.00 -47.91 13.67
N PRO A 722 -85.80 -49.00 12.91
CA PRO A 722 -85.35 -50.35 13.28
C PRO A 722 -83.88 -50.65 12.93
#